data_AF-A0A962DU27-F1
#
_entry.id   AF-A0A962DU27-F1
#
_cell.length_a   1.000
_cell.length_b   1.000
_cell.length_c   1.000
_cell.angle_alpha   90.00
_cell.angle_beta   90.00
_cell.angle_gamma   90.00
#
_symmetry.space_group_name_H-M   'P 1'
#
loop_
_entity.id
_entity.type
_entity.pdbx_description
1 polymer ?
#
loop_
_entity_poly.entity_id
_entity_poly.type
_entity_poly.pdbx_seq_one_letter_code
_entity_poly.pdbx_strand_id
1 'polypeptide(L)'
;GTLDDVPVSSTITGNGPGSAPGWYSFPGLAPGNYFVCIAAPPTFVYTTPDAGSDDALDSDANPATGCAPITVLGANENNPTIDFGIVPTQRAALGNYVWFDRNSNGTQNESPFDGANGVTVRLWIDDGDGTAEPGTGDTLAATTVTDNDLYGAPGYYLFDGLIPGVSYFVQFIRPAVASAFTGQNLGGDDSVDSDAALSNGVTALLTLAPSEVNLSVDAGLIVPGGPLSLGDQVWNESDNDGVFEPENGELGVDGVRLDLYRDVNNDGAPTLDEYLATTTTATASGFAGRYGFGGLAAGNYLVVIAPQNLAGGGALFTRITATGNDPAPDPDDDVNGDDNGTDLGALIGARPVTLSNGGEPTSEDGDNNTNLTVDFGFIAAGAAAVPEFDYGDAPDVVAGTTASDYNTTVLDTGASHRIDVPGAPRLGACVDGDDGFNQGLGADRDDSSGYGSVFGSCASAGDDEDGVSFTGPFVPGVPNSFLITASNASCVLNAWVDWNRNGVFGDSAGEQIASNLNVAVGPPVLLSQVVPLTASPGRSYARFRCASVGGVGPTGPAADGEVEDYVIGIQGRDYADAPVSYGTAGGGAANHAIDPLDAVYLGACVDFETDGQPNAAATGDDLSAGSDRVGLCLDDEDGVSFPGPIAACSNAAVTVTASALARLDAFVDFNADGDFGDPGEQIFAGQTLAAGANALSFAVPCNAAAAVTYSRFRLTRSGTPGVLGPTGDADSGEVEDYR
;
A
#
# COMPACT_ATOMS: atom_id res chain seq x y z
N GLY A 1 -10.75 -11.80 -40.72
CA GLY A 1 -9.98 -11.53 -39.50
C GLY A 1 -8.90 -12.58 -39.31
N THR A 2 -8.01 -12.71 -40.30
CA THR A 2 -6.71 -13.39 -40.16
C THR A 2 -5.61 -12.39 -40.52
N LEU A 3 -4.35 -12.68 -40.15
CA LEU A 3 -3.17 -11.81 -40.34
C LEU A 3 -2.86 -11.45 -41.82
N ASP A 4 -3.68 -11.87 -42.78
CA ASP A 4 -3.58 -11.58 -44.21
C ASP A 4 -4.61 -10.56 -44.73
N ASP A 5 -5.56 -10.10 -43.90
CA ASP A 5 -6.57 -9.10 -44.28
C ASP A 5 -6.02 -7.66 -44.14
N VAL A 6 -6.12 -6.86 -45.21
CA VAL A 6 -5.62 -5.46 -45.22
C VAL A 6 -6.78 -4.48 -44.93
N PRO A 7 -6.64 -3.56 -43.95
CA PRO A 7 -7.66 -2.56 -43.66
C PRO A 7 -7.87 -1.64 -44.87
N VAL A 8 -9.13 -1.55 -45.32
CA VAL A 8 -9.55 -0.71 -46.47
C VAL A 8 -9.92 0.72 -46.06
N SER A 9 -10.21 0.96 -44.77
CA SER A 9 -10.47 2.28 -44.20
C SER A 9 -10.38 2.22 -42.66
N SER A 10 -10.04 3.33 -42.00
CA SER A 10 -10.07 3.50 -40.54
C SER A 10 -10.65 4.87 -40.18
N THR A 11 -11.25 4.99 -39.00
CA THR A 11 -11.84 6.24 -38.49
C THR A 11 -11.85 6.24 -36.96
N ILE A 12 -12.10 7.39 -36.35
CA ILE A 12 -12.26 7.56 -34.90
C ILE A 12 -13.70 8.00 -34.63
N THR A 13 -14.30 7.52 -33.54
CA THR A 13 -15.65 7.94 -33.13
C THR A 13 -15.72 9.44 -32.85
N GLY A 14 -16.83 10.08 -33.23
CA GLY A 14 -17.10 11.50 -33.04
C GLY A 14 -18.57 11.79 -32.73
N ASN A 15 -18.98 13.05 -32.88
CA ASN A 15 -20.37 13.46 -32.64
C ASN A 15 -21.25 13.21 -33.86
N GLY A 16 -22.34 12.47 -33.67
CA GLY A 16 -23.34 12.14 -34.70
C GLY A 16 -24.55 13.09 -34.73
N PRO A 17 -25.67 12.66 -35.36
CA PRO A 17 -26.90 13.44 -35.45
C PRO A 17 -27.40 13.88 -34.06
N GLY A 18 -27.69 15.18 -33.90
CA GLY A 18 -28.08 15.75 -32.61
C GLY A 18 -26.93 15.98 -31.62
N SER A 19 -25.68 15.91 -32.10
CA SER A 19 -24.46 16.10 -31.30
C SER A 19 -24.22 15.03 -30.23
N ALA A 20 -24.81 13.84 -30.39
CA ALA A 20 -24.52 12.71 -29.51
C ALA A 20 -23.10 12.16 -29.82
N PRO A 21 -22.23 11.98 -28.82
CA PRO A 21 -20.88 11.41 -29.02
C PRO A 21 -20.93 9.89 -29.30
N GLY A 22 -19.81 9.31 -29.75
CA GLY A 22 -19.64 7.86 -29.92
C GLY A 22 -19.94 7.32 -31.32
N TRP A 23 -20.24 8.17 -32.30
CA TRP A 23 -20.64 7.74 -33.65
C TRP A 23 -19.45 7.58 -34.58
N TYR A 24 -19.49 6.58 -35.46
CA TYR A 24 -18.54 6.40 -36.55
C TYR A 24 -19.25 6.07 -37.88
N SER A 25 -18.56 6.23 -39.02
CA SER A 25 -19.09 5.81 -40.33
C SER A 25 -17.98 5.60 -41.36
N PHE A 26 -18.21 4.68 -42.30
CA PHE A 26 -17.34 4.41 -43.45
C PHE A 26 -18.10 4.67 -44.76
N PRO A 27 -18.13 5.92 -45.28
CA PRO A 27 -18.87 6.25 -46.49
C PRO A 27 -18.14 5.82 -47.77
N GLY A 28 -18.89 5.54 -48.82
CA GLY A 28 -18.33 5.32 -50.17
C GLY A 28 -17.71 3.94 -50.40
N LEU A 29 -18.05 2.95 -49.56
CA LEU A 29 -17.64 1.56 -49.76
C LEU A 29 -18.25 0.99 -51.05
N ALA A 30 -17.44 0.25 -51.81
CA ALA A 30 -17.95 -0.55 -52.92
C ALA A 30 -18.74 -1.75 -52.40
N PRO A 31 -19.62 -2.39 -53.20
CA PRO A 31 -20.24 -3.63 -52.78
C PRO A 31 -19.19 -4.71 -52.49
N GLY A 32 -19.28 -5.38 -51.34
CA GLY A 32 -18.25 -6.31 -50.88
C GLY A 32 -18.52 -6.86 -49.49
N ASN A 33 -17.56 -7.66 -49.00
CA ASN A 33 -17.57 -8.22 -47.66
C ASN A 33 -16.63 -7.39 -46.77
N TYR A 34 -17.11 -6.95 -45.62
CA TYR A 34 -16.40 -6.07 -44.70
C TYR A 34 -16.57 -6.60 -43.28
N PHE A 35 -15.60 -6.32 -42.41
CA PHE A 35 -15.78 -6.37 -40.97
C PHE A 35 -15.13 -5.12 -40.39
N VAL A 36 -15.59 -4.71 -39.21
CA VAL A 36 -15.07 -3.53 -38.52
C VAL A 36 -14.43 -4.01 -37.22
N CYS A 37 -13.26 -3.48 -36.89
CA CYS A 37 -12.64 -3.70 -35.58
C CYS A 37 -12.50 -2.37 -34.86
N ILE A 38 -12.69 -2.39 -33.55
CA ILE A 38 -12.40 -1.30 -32.65
C ILE A 38 -11.23 -1.71 -31.74
N ALA A 39 -10.41 -0.73 -31.35
CA ALA A 39 -9.42 -0.90 -30.29
C ALA A 39 -9.96 -0.23 -29.02
N ALA A 40 -10.16 -1.00 -27.95
CA ALA A 40 -10.50 -0.44 -26.65
C ALA A 40 -9.28 0.30 -26.05
N PRO A 41 -9.50 1.43 -25.34
CA PRO A 41 -8.45 2.02 -24.51
C PRO A 41 -7.91 1.01 -23.48
N PRO A 42 -6.66 1.15 -22.99
CA PRO A 42 -6.04 0.19 -22.05
C PRO A 42 -6.85 -0.06 -20.76
N THR A 43 -7.63 0.94 -20.34
CA THR A 43 -8.51 0.86 -19.17
C THR A 43 -9.93 0.45 -19.52
N PHE A 44 -10.17 -0.24 -20.64
CA PHE A 44 -11.49 -0.69 -21.08
C PHE A 44 -11.42 -2.06 -21.75
N VAL A 45 -12.46 -2.88 -21.56
CA VAL A 45 -12.62 -4.17 -22.26
C VAL A 45 -13.91 -4.17 -23.09
N TYR A 46 -13.99 -5.03 -24.11
CA TYR A 46 -15.20 -5.20 -24.92
C TYR A 46 -16.30 -5.90 -24.11
N THR A 47 -17.54 -5.40 -24.19
CA THR A 47 -18.70 -6.01 -23.52
C THR A 47 -19.17 -7.29 -24.23
N THR A 48 -20.19 -7.96 -23.68
CA THR A 48 -20.76 -9.18 -24.27
C THR A 48 -21.40 -8.88 -25.64
N PRO A 49 -21.03 -9.59 -26.72
CA PRO A 49 -21.63 -9.38 -28.03
C PRO A 49 -23.06 -9.93 -28.13
N ASP A 50 -23.84 -9.41 -29.07
CA ASP A 50 -25.21 -9.84 -29.43
C ASP A 50 -26.18 -9.89 -28.22
N ALA A 51 -25.98 -8.99 -27.25
CA ALA A 51 -26.74 -8.98 -26.00
C ALA A 51 -28.14 -8.40 -26.19
N GLY A 52 -29.16 -9.28 -26.19
CA GLY A 52 -30.56 -8.89 -26.33
C GLY A 52 -31.18 -9.48 -27.59
N SER A 53 -32.15 -8.78 -28.19
CA SER A 53 -32.78 -9.21 -29.44
C SER A 53 -32.90 -8.11 -30.49
N ASP A 54 -32.30 -6.94 -30.23
CA ASP A 54 -32.35 -5.78 -31.10
C ASP A 54 -30.92 -5.43 -31.54
N ASP A 55 -30.60 -5.89 -32.75
CA ASP A 55 -29.30 -5.74 -33.45
C ASP A 55 -28.86 -4.29 -33.61
N ALA A 56 -29.77 -3.32 -33.47
CA ALA A 56 -29.45 -1.89 -33.56
C ALA A 56 -29.06 -1.26 -32.22
N LEU A 57 -28.99 -2.06 -31.14
CA LEU A 57 -28.79 -1.59 -29.77
C LEU A 57 -27.82 -2.46 -28.95
N ASP A 58 -27.31 -3.56 -29.50
CA ASP A 58 -26.34 -4.43 -28.85
C ASP A 58 -24.90 -4.08 -29.26
N SER A 59 -23.97 -5.01 -29.08
CA SER A 59 -22.56 -4.85 -29.42
C SER A 59 -22.15 -5.99 -30.32
N ASP A 60 -21.45 -5.72 -31.42
CA ASP A 60 -20.95 -6.74 -32.34
C ASP A 60 -19.51 -7.15 -32.03
N ALA A 61 -18.86 -6.43 -31.12
CA ALA A 61 -17.45 -6.62 -30.80
C ALA A 61 -17.16 -8.06 -30.33
N ASN A 62 -16.38 -8.83 -31.08
CA ASN A 62 -15.84 -10.07 -30.57
C ASN A 62 -14.86 -9.78 -29.40
N PRO A 63 -15.09 -10.29 -28.18
CA PRO A 63 -14.31 -9.90 -27.01
C PRO A 63 -12.81 -10.23 -27.05
N ALA A 64 -12.41 -11.19 -27.88
CA ALA A 64 -11.00 -11.57 -28.02
C ALA A 64 -10.25 -10.77 -29.10
N THR A 65 -10.97 -10.13 -30.01
CA THR A 65 -10.35 -9.51 -31.21
C THR A 65 -10.77 -8.07 -31.44
N GLY A 66 -11.80 -7.58 -30.74
CA GLY A 66 -12.40 -6.26 -30.97
C GLY A 66 -13.11 -6.13 -32.32
N CYS A 67 -13.29 -7.22 -33.07
CA CYS A 67 -13.83 -7.21 -34.43
C CYS A 67 -15.28 -7.72 -34.49
N ALA A 68 -16.12 -7.02 -35.24
CA ALA A 68 -17.46 -7.48 -35.61
C ALA A 68 -17.41 -8.62 -36.64
N PRO A 69 -18.49 -9.42 -36.78
CA PRO A 69 -18.63 -10.39 -37.86
C PRO A 69 -18.56 -9.78 -39.25
N ILE A 70 -18.31 -10.62 -40.27
CA ILE A 70 -18.31 -10.18 -41.67
C ILE A 70 -19.73 -9.77 -42.08
N THR A 71 -19.86 -8.50 -42.45
CA THR A 71 -21.04 -7.88 -43.06
C THR A 71 -20.88 -7.83 -44.58
N VAL A 72 -21.92 -8.21 -45.31
CA VAL A 72 -21.97 -8.12 -46.78
C VAL A 72 -22.75 -6.86 -47.17
N LEU A 73 -22.12 -5.94 -47.90
CA LEU A 73 -22.76 -4.73 -48.40
C LEU A 73 -23.02 -4.82 -49.92
N GLY A 74 -24.27 -4.61 -50.31
CA GLY A 74 -24.72 -4.46 -51.69
C GLY A 74 -24.60 -3.03 -52.23
N ALA A 75 -24.93 -2.85 -53.52
CA ALA A 75 -24.91 -1.53 -54.15
C ALA A 75 -25.98 -0.59 -53.57
N ASN A 76 -25.54 0.57 -53.07
CA ASN A 76 -26.36 1.58 -52.38
C ASN A 76 -26.95 1.11 -51.04
N GLU A 77 -26.34 0.11 -50.40
CA GLU A 77 -26.70 -0.33 -49.05
C GLU A 77 -25.98 0.50 -47.99
N ASN A 78 -26.64 0.71 -46.85
CA ASN A 78 -26.06 1.35 -45.67
C ASN A 78 -26.46 0.53 -44.45
N ASN A 79 -25.48 0.02 -43.70
CA ASN A 79 -25.73 -0.70 -42.46
C ASN A 79 -25.22 0.11 -41.25
N PRO A 80 -26.11 0.68 -40.42
CA PRO A 80 -25.75 1.41 -39.21
C PRO A 80 -25.82 0.56 -37.92
N THR A 81 -25.97 -0.77 -38.00
CA THR A 81 -26.18 -1.63 -36.82
C THR A 81 -24.90 -2.23 -36.25
N ILE A 82 -23.72 -1.90 -36.79
CA ILE A 82 -22.46 -2.40 -36.24
C ILE A 82 -22.04 -1.49 -35.09
N ASP A 83 -22.20 -1.94 -33.86
CA ASP A 83 -21.98 -1.18 -32.64
C ASP A 83 -20.94 -1.86 -31.74
N PHE A 84 -20.25 -1.08 -30.92
CA PHE A 84 -19.17 -1.57 -30.06
C PHE A 84 -19.35 -1.06 -28.63
N GLY A 85 -19.72 -1.95 -27.73
CA GLY A 85 -19.76 -1.66 -26.30
C GLY A 85 -18.40 -1.90 -25.65
N ILE A 86 -17.90 -0.89 -24.93
CA ILE A 86 -16.71 -1.00 -24.08
C ILE A 86 -17.07 -0.60 -22.64
N VAL A 87 -16.45 -1.26 -21.66
CA VAL A 87 -16.66 -0.99 -20.24
C VAL A 87 -15.31 -0.69 -19.55
N PRO A 88 -15.24 0.28 -18.61
CA PRO A 88 -13.99 0.58 -17.91
C PRO A 88 -13.42 -0.64 -17.16
N THR A 89 -12.11 -0.72 -17.02
CA THR A 89 -11.40 -1.59 -16.08
C THR A 89 -11.70 -1.04 -14.69
N GLN A 90 -12.80 -1.47 -14.09
CA GLN A 90 -13.05 -1.18 -12.69
C GLN A 90 -11.91 -1.87 -11.90
N ARG A 91 -11.29 -1.14 -10.97
CA ARG A 91 -10.23 -1.67 -10.10
C ARG A 91 -10.74 -2.91 -9.38
N ALA A 92 -9.91 -3.95 -9.31
CA ALA A 92 -10.24 -5.17 -8.60
C ALA A 92 -9.90 -5.02 -7.11
N ALA A 93 -10.44 -5.90 -6.29
CA ALA A 93 -10.08 -6.01 -4.89
C ALA A 93 -9.92 -7.47 -4.48
N LEU A 94 -9.04 -7.71 -3.51
CA LEU A 94 -8.69 -9.02 -2.99
C LEU A 94 -8.75 -9.01 -1.45
N GLY A 95 -9.33 -10.06 -0.88
CA GLY A 95 -9.45 -10.29 0.55
C GLY A 95 -9.90 -11.73 0.86
N ASN A 96 -10.33 -12.04 2.09
CA ASN A 96 -10.62 -11.02 3.09
C ASN A 96 -10.45 -11.39 4.56
N TYR A 97 -10.30 -12.67 4.94
CA TYR A 97 -10.50 -13.06 6.33
C TYR A 97 -9.41 -13.96 6.91
N VAL A 98 -8.95 -13.62 8.12
CA VAL A 98 -8.08 -14.47 8.93
C VAL A 98 -8.79 -14.78 10.23
N TRP A 99 -8.80 -16.05 10.63
CA TRP A 99 -9.51 -16.49 11.82
C TRP A 99 -8.76 -17.53 12.62
N PHE A 100 -9.11 -17.64 13.90
CA PHE A 100 -8.62 -18.71 14.74
C PHE A 100 -9.43 -19.99 14.54
N ASP A 101 -8.90 -20.95 13.79
CA ASP A 101 -9.49 -22.29 13.57
C ASP A 101 -9.32 -23.16 14.84
N ARG A 102 -10.19 -22.91 15.81
CA ARG A 102 -10.13 -23.52 17.15
C ARG A 102 -10.37 -25.02 17.14
N ASN A 103 -11.06 -25.53 16.14
CA ASN A 103 -11.37 -26.95 16.03
C ASN A 103 -10.48 -27.68 15.00
N SER A 104 -9.61 -26.94 14.31
CA SER A 104 -8.61 -27.43 13.35
C SER A 104 -9.21 -28.18 12.17
N ASN A 105 -10.39 -27.77 11.69
CA ASN A 105 -11.07 -28.41 10.57
C ASN A 105 -10.81 -27.73 9.21
N GLY A 106 -10.18 -26.55 9.21
CA GLY A 106 -9.86 -25.76 8.03
C GLY A 106 -11.04 -25.04 7.37
N THR A 107 -12.15 -24.87 8.10
CA THR A 107 -13.36 -24.19 7.62
C THR A 107 -13.78 -23.10 8.59
N GLN A 108 -14.23 -21.96 8.07
CA GLN A 108 -14.71 -20.81 8.82
C GLN A 108 -16.07 -21.09 9.46
N ASN A 109 -16.08 -21.77 10.61
CA ASN A 109 -17.31 -22.09 11.33
C ASN A 109 -17.26 -21.79 12.84
N GLU A 110 -16.22 -21.09 13.25
CA GLU A 110 -16.11 -20.43 14.54
C GLU A 110 -17.06 -19.23 14.66
N SER A 111 -17.04 -18.59 15.84
CA SER A 111 -17.78 -17.33 16.02
C SER A 111 -17.23 -16.29 15.04
N PRO A 112 -18.07 -15.45 14.40
CA PRO A 112 -17.58 -14.33 13.60
C PRO A 112 -16.78 -13.30 14.41
N PHE A 113 -16.82 -13.38 15.75
CA PHE A 113 -15.97 -12.60 16.65
C PHE A 113 -14.62 -13.26 16.96
N ASP A 114 -14.33 -14.43 16.36
CA ASP A 114 -13.06 -15.16 16.50
C ASP A 114 -12.08 -14.87 15.34
N GLY A 115 -12.33 -13.80 14.58
CA GLY A 115 -11.37 -13.31 13.60
C GLY A 115 -10.09 -12.84 14.27
N ALA A 116 -8.98 -12.99 13.56
CA ALA A 116 -7.66 -12.65 14.05
C ALA A 116 -7.27 -11.28 13.50
N ASN A 117 -7.38 -10.22 14.31
CA ASN A 117 -6.75 -8.93 13.98
C ASN A 117 -5.23 -9.01 14.21
N GLY A 118 -4.51 -8.01 13.74
CA GLY A 118 -3.07 -7.92 13.93
C GLY A 118 -2.25 -8.87 13.06
N VAL A 119 -2.91 -9.71 12.24
CA VAL A 119 -2.24 -10.61 11.31
C VAL A 119 -1.81 -9.85 10.07
N THR A 120 -0.51 -9.86 9.81
CA THR A 120 0.06 -9.25 8.62
C THR A 120 -0.29 -10.05 7.37
N VAL A 121 -0.72 -9.33 6.37
CA VAL A 121 -1.06 -9.86 5.06
C VAL A 121 -0.25 -9.09 4.02
N ARG A 122 0.58 -9.80 3.26
CA ARG A 122 1.39 -9.25 2.18
C ARG A 122 0.80 -9.66 0.83
N LEU A 123 0.60 -8.69 -0.05
CA LEU A 123 0.26 -8.92 -1.44
C LEU A 123 1.53 -8.89 -2.27
N TRP A 124 1.74 -9.94 -3.06
CA TRP A 124 2.86 -10.06 -3.96
C TRP A 124 2.38 -10.14 -5.40
N ILE A 125 3.22 -9.64 -6.30
CA ILE A 125 3.07 -9.77 -7.74
C ILE A 125 4.09 -10.80 -8.20
N ASP A 126 3.56 -11.79 -8.93
CA ASP A 126 4.33 -12.85 -9.60
C ASP A 126 5.22 -12.24 -10.68
N ASP A 127 6.47 -12.68 -10.73
CA ASP A 127 7.43 -12.27 -11.76
C ASP A 127 7.20 -12.96 -13.13
N GLY A 128 6.02 -13.54 -13.35
CA GLY A 128 5.63 -14.22 -14.57
C GLY A 128 6.21 -15.62 -14.74
N ASP A 129 7.00 -16.13 -13.78
CA ASP A 129 7.47 -17.50 -13.80
C ASP A 129 6.38 -18.53 -13.41
N GLY A 130 5.29 -18.04 -12.82
CA GLY A 130 4.14 -18.84 -12.42
C GLY A 130 4.33 -19.57 -11.09
N THR A 131 5.22 -19.08 -10.24
CA THR A 131 5.55 -19.67 -8.94
C THR A 131 5.47 -18.63 -7.83
N ALA A 132 4.61 -18.88 -6.84
CA ALA A 132 4.45 -17.98 -5.70
C ALA A 132 5.63 -18.11 -4.70
N GLU A 133 6.57 -17.17 -4.75
CA GLU A 133 7.89 -17.21 -4.13
C GLU A 133 8.26 -15.85 -3.48
N PRO A 134 7.66 -15.51 -2.32
CA PRO A 134 7.87 -14.23 -1.66
C PRO A 134 9.35 -13.83 -1.56
N GLY A 135 9.69 -12.71 -2.19
CA GLY A 135 11.00 -12.07 -2.14
C GLY A 135 12.10 -12.68 -3.01
N THR A 136 11.86 -13.80 -3.71
CA THR A 136 12.82 -14.36 -4.69
C THR A 136 12.20 -14.26 -6.08
N GLY A 137 12.44 -13.16 -6.80
CA GLY A 137 11.80 -12.89 -8.09
C GLY A 137 10.53 -12.04 -7.92
N ASP A 138 9.64 -12.44 -7.01
CA ASP A 138 8.37 -11.75 -6.79
C ASP A 138 8.48 -10.41 -6.06
N THR A 139 7.66 -9.45 -6.50
CA THR A 139 7.64 -8.08 -5.98
C THR A 139 6.57 -7.90 -4.92
N LEU A 140 6.92 -7.32 -3.77
CA LEU A 140 5.93 -6.94 -2.75
C LEU A 140 5.12 -5.74 -3.26
N ALA A 141 3.82 -5.95 -3.49
CA ALA A 141 2.92 -4.94 -4.05
C ALA A 141 2.30 -4.05 -2.97
N ALA A 142 1.88 -4.67 -1.87
CA ALA A 142 1.27 -4.00 -0.74
C ALA A 142 1.39 -4.87 0.50
N THR A 143 1.33 -4.25 1.66
CA THR A 143 1.13 -4.97 2.91
C THR A 143 -0.01 -4.29 3.67
N THR A 144 -0.77 -5.08 4.41
CA THR A 144 -1.80 -4.62 5.32
C THR A 144 -1.82 -5.51 6.55
N VAL A 145 -2.61 -5.14 7.54
CA VAL A 145 -2.87 -5.94 8.73
C VAL A 145 -4.38 -6.17 8.79
N THR A 146 -4.78 -7.36 9.19
CA THR A 146 -6.19 -7.65 9.47
C THR A 146 -6.68 -6.81 10.63
N ASP A 147 -7.85 -6.21 10.47
CA ASP A 147 -8.50 -5.44 11.52
C ASP A 147 -10.02 -5.72 11.52
N ASN A 148 -10.78 -4.95 12.28
CA ASN A 148 -12.21 -5.03 12.26
C ASN A 148 -12.76 -4.55 10.92
N ASP A 149 -13.82 -5.21 10.45
CA ASP A 149 -14.62 -4.68 9.36
C ASP A 149 -15.38 -3.41 9.78
N LEU A 150 -16.11 -2.82 8.82
CA LEU A 150 -16.95 -1.64 9.04
C LEU A 150 -18.01 -1.83 10.15
N TYR A 151 -18.33 -3.06 10.53
CA TYR A 151 -19.31 -3.40 11.55
C TYR A 151 -18.69 -3.82 12.88
N GLY A 152 -17.36 -3.78 13.00
CA GLY A 152 -16.62 -4.12 14.22
C GLY A 152 -16.34 -5.62 14.38
N ALA A 153 -16.55 -6.44 13.35
CA ALA A 153 -16.17 -7.86 13.38
C ALA A 153 -14.66 -7.98 13.07
N PRO A 154 -13.85 -8.64 13.91
CA PRO A 154 -12.40 -8.75 13.72
C PRO A 154 -12.05 -9.70 12.56
N GLY A 155 -10.84 -9.61 12.02
CA GLY A 155 -10.17 -10.60 11.17
C GLY A 155 -10.05 -10.20 9.70
N TYR A 156 -10.44 -8.99 9.34
CA TYR A 156 -10.64 -8.61 7.95
C TYR A 156 -9.50 -7.80 7.36
N TYR A 157 -9.14 -8.09 6.11
CA TYR A 157 -8.23 -7.30 5.31
C TYR A 157 -8.81 -7.08 3.91
N LEU A 158 -8.33 -6.04 3.23
CA LEU A 158 -8.67 -5.80 1.84
C LEU A 158 -7.51 -5.10 1.15
N PHE A 159 -7.09 -5.64 0.01
CA PHE A 159 -6.34 -4.91 -0.98
C PHE A 159 -7.32 -4.45 -2.04
N ASP A 160 -7.54 -3.14 -2.14
CA ASP A 160 -8.33 -2.57 -3.21
C ASP A 160 -7.41 -1.94 -4.26
N GLY A 161 -8.02 -1.36 -5.30
CA GLY A 161 -7.27 -0.64 -6.31
C GLY A 161 -6.44 -1.51 -7.26
N LEU A 162 -6.56 -2.83 -7.18
CA LEU A 162 -5.72 -3.81 -7.87
C LEU A 162 -5.91 -3.76 -9.39
N ILE A 163 -4.83 -4.06 -10.11
CA ILE A 163 -4.79 -4.06 -11.57
C ILE A 163 -5.32 -5.41 -12.07
N PRO A 164 -6.46 -5.43 -12.77
CA PRO A 164 -6.97 -6.68 -13.33
C PRO A 164 -6.00 -7.28 -14.36
N GLY A 165 -5.90 -8.61 -14.40
CA GLY A 165 -5.01 -9.32 -15.32
C GLY A 165 -3.58 -9.55 -14.82
N VAL A 166 -3.17 -8.91 -13.72
CA VAL A 166 -1.90 -9.20 -13.04
C VAL A 166 -2.06 -10.45 -12.17
N SER A 167 -1.02 -11.29 -12.14
CA SER A 167 -0.93 -12.45 -11.25
C SER A 167 -0.46 -12.01 -9.86
N TYR A 168 -1.34 -12.20 -8.88
CA TYR A 168 -1.09 -11.90 -7.48
C TYR A 168 -1.04 -13.18 -6.65
N PHE A 169 -0.39 -13.11 -5.50
CA PHE A 169 -0.63 -14.04 -4.40
C PHE A 169 -0.53 -13.32 -3.07
N VAL A 170 -1.13 -13.92 -2.05
CA VAL A 170 -1.11 -13.41 -0.70
C VAL A 170 -0.16 -14.24 0.14
N GLN A 171 0.58 -13.58 1.03
CA GLN A 171 1.33 -14.23 2.09
C GLN A 171 0.81 -13.74 3.42
N PHE A 172 0.22 -14.66 4.18
CA PHE A 172 -0.13 -14.44 5.58
C PHE A 172 1.11 -14.71 6.45
N ILE A 173 1.46 -13.76 7.32
CA ILE A 173 2.53 -13.98 8.30
C ILE A 173 1.92 -14.62 9.54
N ARG A 174 2.40 -15.81 9.92
CA ARG A 174 1.86 -16.51 11.08
C ARG A 174 2.22 -15.75 12.36
N PRO A 175 1.24 -15.29 13.16
CA PRO A 175 1.53 -14.62 14.42
C PRO A 175 2.08 -15.61 15.46
N ALA A 176 2.83 -15.11 16.45
CA ALA A 176 3.46 -15.92 17.50
C ALA A 176 2.43 -16.69 18.35
N VAL A 177 1.23 -16.14 18.51
CA VAL A 177 0.11 -16.80 19.19
C VAL A 177 -0.30 -18.11 18.51
N ALA A 178 -0.15 -18.20 17.18
CA ALA A 178 -0.59 -19.33 16.37
C ALA A 178 0.50 -20.41 16.26
N SER A 179 0.12 -21.64 16.56
CA SER A 179 1.02 -22.80 16.49
C SER A 179 1.25 -23.29 15.05
N ALA A 180 0.27 -23.09 14.16
CA ALA A 180 0.32 -23.45 12.75
C ALA A 180 -0.77 -22.71 11.96
N PHE A 181 -0.67 -22.70 10.63
CA PHE A 181 -1.84 -22.53 9.77
C PHE A 181 -2.67 -23.81 9.77
N THR A 182 -3.95 -23.71 9.48
CA THR A 182 -4.82 -24.87 9.26
C THR A 182 -4.53 -25.53 7.90
N GLY A 183 -5.21 -26.65 7.63
CA GLY A 183 -5.08 -27.33 6.35
C GLY A 183 -5.68 -26.49 5.21
N GLN A 184 -4.93 -26.38 4.12
CA GLN A 184 -5.34 -25.64 2.92
C GLN A 184 -6.52 -26.33 2.21
N ASN A 185 -7.48 -25.54 1.73
CA ASN A 185 -8.63 -25.91 0.89
C ASN A 185 -9.48 -27.07 1.44
N LEU A 186 -9.71 -27.07 2.76
CA LEU A 186 -10.51 -28.10 3.44
C LEU A 186 -12.01 -27.78 3.39
N GLY A 187 -12.87 -28.80 3.50
CA GLY A 187 -14.33 -28.60 3.43
C GLY A 187 -14.89 -28.41 2.01
N GLY A 188 -14.09 -27.91 1.07
CA GLY A 188 -14.39 -27.87 -0.37
C GLY A 188 -15.31 -26.72 -0.81
N ASP A 189 -15.48 -25.70 0.03
CA ASP A 189 -16.14 -24.43 -0.29
C ASP A 189 -15.11 -23.30 -0.12
N ASP A 190 -14.65 -22.78 -1.24
CA ASP A 190 -13.61 -21.75 -1.37
C ASP A 190 -13.95 -20.47 -0.59
N SER A 191 -15.24 -20.17 -0.40
CA SER A 191 -15.67 -18.95 0.31
C SER A 191 -15.51 -19.01 1.83
N VAL A 192 -15.14 -20.17 2.38
CA VAL A 192 -15.09 -20.43 3.82
C VAL A 192 -13.98 -21.42 4.19
N ASP A 193 -13.00 -21.66 3.32
CA ASP A 193 -11.84 -22.47 3.65
C ASP A 193 -10.60 -21.60 3.85
N SER A 194 -9.41 -22.21 3.84
CA SER A 194 -8.15 -21.50 4.01
C SER A 194 -7.25 -21.74 2.82
N ASP A 195 -6.70 -20.68 2.26
CA ASP A 195 -5.75 -20.70 1.15
C ASP A 195 -4.30 -20.70 1.60
N ALA A 196 -4.03 -20.37 2.86
CA ALA A 196 -2.70 -20.25 3.40
C ALA A 196 -1.95 -21.60 3.43
N ALA A 197 -0.80 -21.68 2.76
CA ALA A 197 0.05 -22.87 2.84
C ALA A 197 0.61 -23.09 4.26
N LEU A 198 0.56 -24.34 4.73
CA LEU A 198 1.02 -24.76 6.06
C LEU A 198 2.46 -24.31 6.42
N SER A 199 3.35 -24.24 5.44
CA SER A 199 4.76 -23.94 5.63
C SER A 199 5.06 -22.46 5.87
N ASN A 200 4.38 -21.58 5.14
CA ASN A 200 4.81 -20.20 4.95
C ASN A 200 3.66 -19.20 4.73
N GLY A 201 2.39 -19.66 4.81
CA GLY A 201 1.21 -18.81 4.68
C GLY A 201 0.96 -18.26 3.28
N VAL A 202 1.68 -18.76 2.28
CA VAL A 202 1.56 -18.32 0.88
C VAL A 202 0.36 -19.00 0.23
N THR A 203 -0.45 -18.23 -0.50
CA THR A 203 -1.59 -18.72 -1.27
C THR A 203 -1.16 -19.16 -2.67
N ALA A 204 -2.07 -19.78 -3.41
CA ALA A 204 -1.85 -19.95 -4.85
C ALA A 204 -1.87 -18.59 -5.57
N LEU A 205 -1.24 -18.55 -6.74
CA LEU A 205 -1.38 -17.45 -7.68
C LEU A 205 -2.83 -17.30 -8.14
N LEU A 206 -3.29 -16.06 -8.26
CA LEU A 206 -4.60 -15.70 -8.78
C LEU A 206 -4.51 -14.48 -9.69
N THR A 207 -5.42 -14.40 -10.64
CA THR A 207 -5.53 -13.26 -11.56
C THR A 207 -6.95 -12.73 -11.51
N LEU A 208 -7.10 -11.45 -11.20
CA LEU A 208 -8.42 -10.82 -11.03
C LEU A 208 -8.97 -10.31 -12.36
N ALA A 209 -10.26 -10.53 -12.60
CA ALA A 209 -10.99 -9.91 -13.68
C ALA A 209 -11.29 -8.43 -13.37
N PRO A 210 -11.58 -7.60 -14.39
CA PRO A 210 -12.02 -6.23 -14.15
C PRO A 210 -13.22 -6.18 -13.22
N SER A 211 -13.18 -5.32 -12.19
CA SER A 211 -14.22 -5.16 -11.17
C SER A 211 -14.43 -6.34 -10.25
N GLU A 212 -13.58 -7.36 -10.35
CA GLU A 212 -13.67 -8.50 -9.45
C GLU A 212 -13.35 -8.05 -8.03
N VAL A 213 -14.21 -8.44 -7.11
CA VAL A 213 -13.97 -8.34 -5.67
C VAL A 213 -13.91 -9.77 -5.19
N ASN A 214 -12.69 -10.30 -5.12
CA ASN A 214 -12.44 -11.64 -4.63
C ASN A 214 -12.25 -11.56 -3.11
N LEU A 215 -13.16 -12.16 -2.36
CA LEU A 215 -13.14 -12.21 -0.88
C LEU A 215 -13.05 -13.66 -0.40
N SER A 216 -12.43 -14.54 -1.18
CA SER A 216 -12.25 -15.95 -0.83
C SER A 216 -10.81 -16.31 -0.49
N VAL A 217 -9.91 -15.34 -0.42
CA VAL A 217 -8.52 -15.57 -0.03
C VAL A 217 -8.37 -15.40 1.47
N ASP A 218 -8.32 -16.52 2.17
CA ASP A 218 -8.48 -16.55 3.62
C ASP A 218 -7.43 -17.42 4.33
N ALA A 219 -7.20 -17.17 5.63
CA ALA A 219 -6.23 -17.93 6.42
C ALA A 219 -6.77 -18.38 7.78
N GLY A 220 -6.80 -19.69 8.00
CA GLY A 220 -7.12 -20.26 9.30
C GLY A 220 -5.86 -20.49 10.15
N LEU A 221 -5.90 -20.05 11.40
CA LEU A 221 -4.81 -20.14 12.38
C LEU A 221 -5.15 -21.14 13.49
N ILE A 222 -4.32 -22.16 13.67
CA ILE A 222 -4.46 -23.11 14.77
C ILE A 222 -3.77 -22.55 16.01
N VAL A 223 -4.56 -22.19 17.02
CA VAL A 223 -4.09 -21.79 18.35
C VAL A 223 -4.28 -22.91 19.37
N PRO A 224 -3.43 -23.00 20.41
CA PRO A 224 -3.68 -23.89 21.54
C PRO A 224 -4.99 -23.49 22.26
N GLY A 225 -6.03 -24.31 22.14
CA GLY A 225 -7.27 -24.15 22.91
C GLY A 225 -7.25 -24.91 24.23
N GLY A 226 -7.96 -24.39 25.24
CA GLY A 226 -8.08 -25.02 26.55
C GLY A 226 -9.41 -24.75 27.25
N PRO A 227 -9.62 -25.29 28.45
CA PRO A 227 -10.88 -25.12 29.18
C PRO A 227 -10.99 -23.77 29.89
N LEU A 228 -9.97 -22.91 29.80
CA LEU A 228 -9.85 -21.72 30.64
C LEU A 228 -10.62 -20.54 30.06
N SER A 229 -11.04 -19.64 30.94
CA SER A 229 -11.70 -18.37 30.57
C SER A 229 -11.18 -17.23 31.44
N LEU A 230 -11.23 -16.01 30.92
CA LEU A 230 -10.71 -14.79 31.53
C LEU A 230 -11.69 -13.63 31.35
N GLY A 231 -11.83 -12.75 32.33
CA GLY A 231 -12.48 -11.44 32.18
C GLY A 231 -12.84 -10.80 33.52
N ASP A 232 -13.77 -9.86 33.48
CA ASP A 232 -14.90 -9.70 34.42
C ASP A 232 -15.69 -8.44 34.08
N GLN A 233 -15.22 -7.23 34.43
CA GLN A 233 -15.99 -6.00 34.20
C GLN A 233 -15.20 -4.71 33.89
N VAL A 234 -15.90 -3.76 33.25
CA VAL A 234 -15.50 -2.36 33.09
C VAL A 234 -16.57 -1.45 33.72
N TRP A 235 -16.20 -0.50 34.58
CA TRP A 235 -17.17 0.37 35.28
C TRP A 235 -16.80 1.84 35.38
N ASN A 236 -17.81 2.63 35.75
CA ASN A 236 -17.67 4.03 36.11
C ASN A 236 -17.23 4.16 37.57
N GLU A 237 -15.94 4.37 37.74
CA GLU A 237 -15.31 4.52 39.04
C GLU A 237 -15.55 5.96 39.53
N SER A 238 -16.45 6.13 40.49
CA SER A 238 -17.06 7.45 40.74
C SER A 238 -16.38 8.24 41.85
N ASP A 239 -15.75 7.57 42.80
CA ASP A 239 -14.97 8.18 43.88
C ASP A 239 -13.46 7.92 43.81
N ASN A 240 -13.02 7.16 42.79
CA ASN A 240 -11.62 6.96 42.43
C ASN A 240 -10.84 6.36 43.60
N ASP A 241 -11.38 5.28 44.17
CA ASP A 241 -10.69 4.43 45.13
C ASP A 241 -10.24 3.09 44.54
N GLY A 242 -10.71 2.78 43.32
CA GLY A 242 -10.28 1.62 42.54
C GLY A 242 -10.96 0.34 42.97
N VAL A 243 -12.11 0.41 43.66
CA VAL A 243 -12.92 -0.74 44.07
C VAL A 243 -14.33 -0.60 43.52
N PHE A 244 -14.84 -1.65 42.88
CA PHE A 244 -16.18 -1.64 42.33
C PHE A 244 -17.28 -1.80 43.40
N GLU A 245 -18.15 -0.80 43.47
CA GLU A 245 -19.14 -0.69 44.53
C GLU A 245 -20.56 -0.43 43.99
N PRO A 246 -21.22 -1.47 43.45
CA PRO A 246 -22.53 -1.31 42.81
C PRO A 246 -23.61 -0.86 43.80
N GLU A 247 -23.48 -1.18 45.09
CA GLU A 247 -24.35 -0.65 46.15
C GLU A 247 -24.24 0.86 46.36
N ASN A 248 -23.08 1.45 46.03
CA ASN A 248 -22.78 2.86 46.17
C ASN A 248 -23.08 3.66 44.88
N GLY A 249 -23.57 2.98 43.85
CA GLY A 249 -24.07 3.60 42.62
C GLY A 249 -23.09 3.57 41.45
N GLU A 250 -22.00 2.82 41.58
CA GLU A 250 -21.09 2.55 40.47
C GLU A 250 -21.75 1.61 39.47
N LEU A 251 -21.64 1.96 38.19
CA LEU A 251 -22.33 1.26 37.10
C LEU A 251 -21.32 0.81 36.07
N GLY A 252 -21.48 -0.43 35.61
CA GLY A 252 -20.73 -0.96 34.48
C GLY A 252 -20.95 -0.19 33.18
N VAL A 253 -20.00 -0.29 32.25
CA VAL A 253 -20.00 0.38 30.94
C VAL A 253 -20.08 -0.66 29.83
N ASP A 254 -21.24 -0.75 29.16
CA ASP A 254 -21.43 -1.57 27.97
C ASP A 254 -20.81 -0.92 26.72
N GLY A 255 -20.45 -1.72 25.72
CA GLY A 255 -19.94 -1.25 24.43
C GLY A 255 -18.45 -0.93 24.40
N VAL A 256 -17.72 -1.22 25.48
CA VAL A 256 -16.25 -1.09 25.55
C VAL A 256 -15.63 -2.29 24.86
N ARG A 257 -14.81 -2.06 23.83
CA ARG A 257 -14.04 -3.11 23.14
C ARG A 257 -12.74 -3.40 23.88
N LEU A 258 -12.42 -4.68 24.09
CA LEU A 258 -11.19 -5.13 24.73
C LEU A 258 -10.49 -6.16 23.85
N ASP A 259 -9.17 -6.07 23.79
CA ASP A 259 -8.31 -6.98 23.05
C ASP A 259 -7.51 -7.85 24.01
N LEU A 260 -7.40 -9.13 23.68
CA LEU A 260 -6.63 -10.13 24.42
C LEU A 260 -5.35 -10.42 23.66
N TYR A 261 -4.22 -10.28 24.33
CA TYR A 261 -2.91 -10.68 23.83
C TYR A 261 -2.40 -11.84 24.67
N ARG A 262 -1.78 -12.81 24.02
CA ARG A 262 -1.09 -13.91 24.72
C ARG A 262 0.39 -13.59 24.77
N ASP A 263 0.86 -13.21 25.95
CA ASP A 263 2.26 -12.84 26.21
C ASP A 263 3.16 -14.09 26.15
N VAL A 264 3.55 -14.47 24.94
CA VAL A 264 4.33 -15.69 24.70
C VAL A 264 5.79 -15.46 25.12
N ASN A 265 6.26 -14.22 24.98
CA ASN A 265 7.64 -13.85 25.20
C ASN A 265 7.93 -13.50 26.69
N ASN A 266 6.91 -13.24 27.50
CA ASN A 266 6.94 -12.85 28.92
C ASN A 266 7.58 -11.49 29.21
N ASP A 267 7.41 -10.51 28.32
CA ASP A 267 7.89 -9.15 28.50
C ASP A 267 6.82 -8.19 29.05
N GLY A 268 5.56 -8.62 29.06
CA GLY A 268 4.42 -7.84 29.54
C GLY A 268 4.04 -6.66 28.65
N ALA A 269 4.44 -6.65 27.37
CA ALA A 269 4.08 -5.65 26.39
C ALA A 269 3.22 -6.28 25.27
N PRO A 270 2.02 -5.76 24.97
CA PRO A 270 1.21 -6.30 23.89
C PRO A 270 1.83 -5.93 22.53
N THR A 271 1.96 -6.91 21.63
CA THR A 271 2.40 -6.72 20.25
C THR A 271 1.40 -7.31 19.24
N LEU A 272 1.44 -6.86 17.99
CA LEU A 272 0.52 -7.32 16.92
C LEU A 272 0.55 -8.84 16.73
N ASP A 273 1.72 -9.47 16.85
CA ASP A 273 1.90 -10.92 16.68
C ASP A 273 1.44 -11.77 17.88
N GLU A 274 1.09 -11.13 18.99
CA GLU A 274 0.54 -11.76 20.19
C GLU A 274 -0.98 -11.59 20.33
N TYR A 275 -1.61 -10.80 19.46
CA TYR A 275 -3.06 -10.61 19.43
C TYR A 275 -3.80 -11.95 19.30
N LEU A 276 -4.77 -12.21 20.17
CA LEU A 276 -5.50 -13.47 20.23
C LEU A 276 -7.01 -13.35 20.03
N ALA A 277 -7.64 -12.29 20.50
CA ALA A 277 -9.09 -12.13 20.38
C ALA A 277 -9.52 -10.71 20.74
N THR A 278 -10.74 -10.34 20.37
CA THR A 278 -11.44 -9.19 20.93
C THR A 278 -12.78 -9.61 21.54
N THR A 279 -13.28 -8.78 22.44
CA THR A 279 -14.64 -8.88 22.97
C THR A 279 -15.16 -7.47 23.25
N THR A 280 -16.47 -7.34 23.42
CA THR A 280 -17.10 -6.08 23.81
C THR A 280 -17.91 -6.28 25.08
N THR A 281 -17.83 -5.34 26.02
CA THR A 281 -18.63 -5.38 27.24
C THR A 281 -20.13 -5.32 26.93
N ALA A 282 -20.92 -6.08 27.68
CA ALA A 282 -22.37 -6.07 27.58
C ALA A 282 -23.04 -6.35 28.93
N THR A 283 -24.33 -6.05 29.02
CA THR A 283 -25.14 -6.42 30.18
C THR A 283 -25.31 -7.94 30.26
N ALA A 284 -24.67 -8.57 31.24
CA ALA A 284 -24.80 -10.00 31.53
C ALA A 284 -25.37 -10.20 32.95
N SER A 285 -26.32 -11.12 33.09
CA SER A 285 -26.99 -11.43 34.37
C SER A 285 -27.58 -10.21 35.12
N GLY A 286 -27.92 -9.14 34.38
CA GLY A 286 -28.47 -7.90 34.92
C GLY A 286 -27.44 -6.86 35.35
N PHE A 287 -26.14 -7.11 35.14
CA PHE A 287 -25.05 -6.19 35.41
C PHE A 287 -24.42 -5.76 34.08
N ALA A 288 -24.40 -4.44 33.85
CA ALA A 288 -23.69 -3.85 32.71
C ALA A 288 -22.17 -4.02 32.85
N GLY A 289 -21.44 -3.84 31.76
CA GLY A 289 -19.99 -3.77 31.73
C GLY A 289 -19.26 -5.10 31.72
N ARG A 290 -19.93 -6.24 31.52
CA ARG A 290 -19.30 -7.56 31.63
C ARG A 290 -18.63 -7.97 30.33
N TYR A 291 -17.43 -8.53 30.41
CA TYR A 291 -16.72 -9.10 29.26
C TYR A 291 -16.11 -10.46 29.59
N GLY A 292 -15.69 -11.22 28.57
CA GLY A 292 -14.95 -12.44 28.80
C GLY A 292 -14.38 -13.06 27.52
N PHE A 293 -13.27 -13.76 27.70
CA PHE A 293 -12.57 -14.56 26.71
C PHE A 293 -12.62 -16.02 27.14
N GLY A 294 -12.98 -16.93 26.23
CA GLY A 294 -13.13 -18.35 26.53
C GLY A 294 -12.31 -19.25 25.62
N GLY A 295 -12.18 -20.52 26.00
CA GLY A 295 -11.44 -21.50 25.20
C GLY A 295 -9.92 -21.34 25.28
N LEU A 296 -9.43 -20.69 26.34
CA LEU A 296 -8.03 -20.32 26.49
C LEU A 296 -7.20 -21.50 26.99
N ALA A 297 -5.98 -21.62 26.48
CA ALA A 297 -4.98 -22.52 27.03
C ALA A 297 -4.29 -21.88 28.26
N ALA A 298 -3.60 -22.70 29.05
CA ALA A 298 -2.73 -22.18 30.10
C ALA A 298 -1.61 -21.29 29.51
N GLY A 299 -1.28 -20.19 30.18
CA GLY A 299 -0.32 -19.20 29.72
C GLY A 299 -0.55 -17.83 30.34
N ASN A 300 0.26 -16.87 29.93
CA ASN A 300 0.17 -15.47 30.37
C ASN A 300 -0.58 -14.65 29.33
N TYR A 301 -1.41 -13.72 29.80
CA TYR A 301 -2.27 -12.91 28.95
C TYR A 301 -2.29 -11.46 29.39
N LEU A 302 -2.48 -10.56 28.43
CA LEU A 302 -2.72 -9.13 28.65
C LEU A 302 -4.11 -8.80 28.12
N VAL A 303 -4.90 -8.09 28.92
CA VAL A 303 -6.19 -7.51 28.48
C VAL A 303 -5.97 -6.02 28.28
N VAL A 304 -6.27 -5.53 27.08
CA VAL A 304 -6.01 -4.15 26.66
C VAL A 304 -7.33 -3.51 26.23
N ILE A 305 -7.56 -2.29 26.67
CA ILE A 305 -8.68 -1.45 26.24
C ILE A 305 -8.34 -0.89 24.86
N ALA A 306 -9.16 -1.20 23.86
CA ALA A 306 -8.92 -0.70 22.51
C ALA A 306 -8.95 0.85 22.50
N PRO A 307 -7.94 1.55 21.94
CA PRO A 307 -7.85 3.01 21.99
C PRO A 307 -9.06 3.74 21.41
N GLN A 308 -9.71 3.17 20.39
CA GLN A 308 -10.97 3.65 19.80
C GLN A 308 -12.10 3.89 20.83
N ASN A 309 -12.08 3.24 21.99
CA ASN A 309 -13.06 3.48 23.05
C ASN A 309 -12.94 4.88 23.66
N LEU A 310 -11.74 5.46 23.64
CA LEU A 310 -11.40 6.74 24.26
C LEU A 310 -11.63 7.92 23.31
N ALA A 311 -11.73 7.64 22.00
CA ALA A 311 -11.97 8.61 20.93
C ALA A 311 -13.42 9.14 20.89
N GLY A 312 -13.64 10.19 20.10
CA GLY A 312 -14.94 10.84 19.92
C GLY A 312 -16.04 9.87 19.49
N GLY A 313 -17.00 9.59 20.38
CA GLY A 313 -18.11 8.65 20.13
C GLY A 313 -17.90 7.23 20.67
N GLY A 314 -16.71 6.92 21.19
CA GLY A 314 -16.42 5.67 21.89
C GLY A 314 -17.10 5.57 23.26
N ALA A 315 -17.23 4.34 23.79
CA ALA A 315 -17.91 4.05 25.05
C ALA A 315 -17.24 4.68 26.28
N LEU A 316 -15.94 4.95 26.19
CA LEU A 316 -15.11 5.57 27.22
C LEU A 316 -14.67 6.99 26.83
N PHE A 317 -15.32 7.63 25.86
CA PHE A 317 -15.01 9.01 25.50
C PHE A 317 -15.05 9.91 26.74
N THR A 318 -14.01 10.73 26.94
CA THR A 318 -13.79 11.59 28.13
C THR A 318 -13.53 10.85 29.44
N ARG A 319 -13.15 9.57 29.40
CA ARG A 319 -12.73 8.80 30.56
C ARG A 319 -11.23 8.57 30.55
N ILE A 320 -10.68 8.38 31.74
CA ILE A 320 -9.31 7.93 31.95
C ILE A 320 -9.35 6.76 32.94
N THR A 321 -8.33 5.90 32.90
CA THR A 321 -8.17 4.81 33.88
C THR A 321 -8.21 5.39 35.30
N ALA A 322 -8.81 4.67 36.23
CA ALA A 322 -8.83 5.10 37.62
C ALA A 322 -7.39 5.15 38.16
N THR A 323 -7.19 6.05 39.11
CA THR A 323 -5.86 6.33 39.70
C THR A 323 -5.86 6.16 41.22
N GLY A 324 -7.01 5.78 41.78
CA GLY A 324 -7.24 5.64 43.21
C GLY A 324 -6.36 4.62 43.90
N ASN A 325 -6.04 3.56 43.16
CA ASN A 325 -5.25 2.41 43.59
C ASN A 325 -3.90 2.30 42.84
N ASP A 326 -3.44 3.39 42.20
CA ASP A 326 -2.17 3.39 41.48
C ASP A 326 -0.93 3.22 42.38
N PRO A 327 0.07 2.42 41.97
CA PRO A 327 0.08 1.59 40.76
C PRO A 327 -0.93 0.44 40.86
N ALA A 328 -1.68 0.21 39.79
CA ALA A 328 -2.72 -0.81 39.74
C ALA A 328 -2.24 -2.18 40.28
N PRO A 329 -3.05 -2.86 41.11
CA PRO A 329 -2.80 -4.21 41.59
C PRO A 329 -2.47 -5.20 40.47
N ASP A 330 -1.70 -6.22 40.85
CA ASP A 330 -1.34 -7.30 39.94
C ASP A 330 -2.55 -8.23 39.81
N PRO A 331 -3.11 -8.50 38.62
CA PRO A 331 -4.30 -9.33 38.53
C PRO A 331 -4.12 -10.77 39.04
N ASP A 332 -2.87 -11.25 39.14
CA ASP A 332 -2.52 -12.54 39.77
C ASP A 332 -2.60 -12.50 41.32
N ASP A 333 -3.01 -11.38 41.93
CA ASP A 333 -3.37 -11.34 43.36
C ASP A 333 -4.78 -11.90 43.64
N ASP A 334 -5.50 -12.25 42.57
CA ASP A 334 -6.82 -12.90 42.55
C ASP A 334 -7.89 -12.11 43.34
N VAL A 335 -7.76 -10.79 43.44
CA VAL A 335 -8.80 -9.93 44.00
C VAL A 335 -9.81 -9.59 42.91
N ASN A 336 -11.09 -9.87 43.14
CA ASN A 336 -12.16 -9.46 42.22
C ASN A 336 -12.69 -8.08 42.62
N GLY A 337 -12.99 -7.26 41.62
CA GLY A 337 -13.65 -5.98 41.79
C GLY A 337 -12.70 -4.86 42.18
N ASP A 338 -11.40 -5.03 42.07
CA ASP A 338 -10.43 -3.94 42.12
C ASP A 338 -9.93 -3.59 40.71
N ASP A 339 -9.63 -2.31 40.48
CA ASP A 339 -9.17 -1.85 39.16
C ASP A 339 -7.75 -2.34 38.87
N ASN A 340 -7.57 -3.14 37.82
CA ASN A 340 -6.25 -3.57 37.35
C ASN A 340 -5.73 -2.74 36.16
N GLY A 341 -6.50 -1.73 35.72
CA GLY A 341 -6.14 -0.86 34.61
C GLY A 341 -4.94 0.04 34.90
N THR A 342 -3.94 0.02 34.01
CA THR A 342 -2.78 0.91 34.07
C THR A 342 -2.41 1.39 32.66
N ASP A 343 -1.71 2.52 32.60
CA ASP A 343 -1.07 2.96 31.35
C ASP A 343 0.06 1.97 30.98
N LEU A 344 -0.02 1.41 29.77
CA LEU A 344 0.99 0.57 29.13
C LEU A 344 1.66 1.37 28.00
N GLY A 345 2.26 2.50 28.35
CA GLY A 345 2.77 3.46 27.36
C GLY A 345 1.63 4.33 26.84
N ALA A 346 1.21 4.11 25.60
CA ALA A 346 0.10 4.85 24.99
C ALA A 346 -1.22 4.05 24.90
N LEU A 347 -1.20 2.81 25.40
CA LEU A 347 -2.36 1.94 25.59
C LEU A 347 -2.79 1.94 27.06
N ILE A 348 -4.02 1.50 27.32
CA ILE A 348 -4.53 1.21 28.66
C ILE A 348 -4.79 -0.29 28.74
N GLY A 349 -4.26 -0.97 29.76
CA GLY A 349 -4.43 -2.41 29.92
C GLY A 349 -4.06 -2.90 31.32
N ALA A 350 -4.26 -4.19 31.56
CA ALA A 350 -3.85 -4.84 32.79
C ALA A 350 -2.41 -5.37 32.67
N ARG A 351 -1.75 -5.56 33.82
CA ARG A 351 -0.50 -6.34 33.88
C ARG A 351 -0.78 -7.82 33.49
N PRO A 352 0.24 -8.62 33.13
CA PRO A 352 0.01 -10.01 32.72
C PRO A 352 -0.71 -10.82 33.79
N VAL A 353 -1.75 -11.57 33.39
CA VAL A 353 -2.47 -12.56 34.22
C VAL A 353 -2.10 -13.97 33.78
N THR A 354 -1.82 -14.85 34.74
CA THR A 354 -1.37 -16.22 34.53
C THR A 354 -2.53 -17.20 34.64
N LEU A 355 -2.98 -17.77 33.52
CA LEU A 355 -4.00 -18.82 33.52
C LEU A 355 -3.38 -20.22 33.64
N SER A 356 -3.97 -21.05 34.51
CA SER A 356 -3.52 -22.38 34.89
C SER A 356 -4.69 -23.37 35.03
N ASN A 357 -4.50 -24.61 34.55
CA ASN A 357 -5.54 -25.63 34.63
C ASN A 357 -5.88 -26.01 36.08
N GLY A 358 -7.10 -25.73 36.50
CA GLY A 358 -7.61 -26.04 37.83
C GLY A 358 -7.00 -25.19 38.95
N GLY A 359 -6.30 -24.11 38.62
CA GLY A 359 -5.60 -23.25 39.57
C GLY A 359 -6.16 -21.84 39.69
N GLU A 360 -7.17 -21.49 38.90
CA GLU A 360 -7.83 -20.17 38.96
C GLU A 360 -8.59 -19.98 40.27
N PRO A 361 -8.83 -18.73 40.68
CA PRO A 361 -9.61 -18.45 41.87
C PRO A 361 -11.02 -19.07 41.79
N THR A 362 -11.67 -19.18 42.94
CA THR A 362 -13.02 -19.78 43.02
C THR A 362 -13.99 -18.93 43.85
N SER A 363 -13.56 -17.75 44.30
CA SER A 363 -14.34 -16.85 45.15
C SER A 363 -15.49 -16.18 44.41
N GLU A 364 -15.27 -15.95 43.13
CA GLU A 364 -16.05 -15.17 42.18
C GLU A 364 -17.17 -16.01 41.56
N ASP A 365 -16.88 -17.24 41.12
CA ASP A 365 -17.88 -18.11 40.49
C ASP A 365 -17.89 -19.58 40.97
N GLY A 366 -16.85 -20.01 41.70
CA GLY A 366 -16.70 -21.39 42.17
C GLY A 366 -16.10 -22.37 41.15
N ASP A 367 -15.58 -21.89 40.01
CA ASP A 367 -14.91 -22.67 38.98
C ASP A 367 -13.41 -22.37 38.94
N ASN A 368 -12.58 -23.39 39.12
CA ASN A 368 -11.12 -23.22 39.13
C ASN A 368 -10.48 -23.19 37.74
N ASN A 369 -11.27 -22.90 36.70
CA ASN A 369 -10.82 -22.67 35.32
C ASN A 369 -11.30 -21.33 34.75
N THR A 370 -12.02 -20.53 35.55
CA THR A 370 -12.42 -19.18 35.18
C THR A 370 -11.67 -18.21 36.06
N ASN A 371 -10.99 -17.25 35.44
CA ASN A 371 -10.43 -16.12 36.14
C ASN A 371 -11.31 -14.89 35.87
N LEU A 372 -12.11 -14.51 36.86
CA LEU A 372 -12.95 -13.30 36.82
C LEU A 372 -12.37 -12.18 37.70
N THR A 373 -11.05 -11.98 37.70
CA THR A 373 -10.39 -10.97 38.55
C THR A 373 -9.66 -9.91 37.74
N VAL A 374 -9.94 -9.80 36.43
CA VAL A 374 -9.35 -8.76 35.58
C VAL A 374 -10.38 -7.70 35.25
N ASP A 375 -10.17 -6.53 35.81
CA ASP A 375 -11.19 -5.52 36.03
C ASP A 375 -10.65 -4.11 35.67
N PHE A 376 -11.52 -3.25 35.14
CA PHE A 376 -11.14 -1.88 34.74
C PHE A 376 -12.09 -0.80 35.26
N GLY A 377 -11.58 0.06 36.13
CA GLY A 377 -12.24 1.25 36.64
C GLY A 377 -11.92 2.48 35.79
N PHE A 378 -12.95 3.24 35.40
CA PHE A 378 -12.79 4.47 34.62
C PHE A 378 -13.45 5.66 35.28
N ILE A 379 -12.66 6.69 35.58
CA ILE A 379 -13.15 7.95 36.14
C ILE A 379 -13.54 8.92 35.03
N ALA A 380 -14.50 9.79 35.32
CA ALA A 380 -14.71 10.96 34.47
C ALA A 380 -13.47 11.85 34.55
N ALA A 381 -12.93 12.21 33.39
CA ALA A 381 -11.91 13.25 33.28
C ALA A 381 -12.36 14.52 34.04
N GLY A 382 -11.77 14.79 35.19
CA GLY A 382 -12.05 16.00 35.96
C GLY A 382 -11.47 17.22 35.27
N ALA A 383 -12.10 17.74 34.20
CA ALA A 383 -11.54 18.81 33.35
C ALA A 383 -10.07 18.61 32.91
N ALA A 384 -9.56 17.38 32.98
CA ALA A 384 -8.25 16.97 32.48
C ALA A 384 -8.54 16.09 31.26
N ALA A 385 -8.22 16.57 30.06
CA ALA A 385 -8.47 15.86 28.82
C ALA A 385 -7.83 14.46 28.85
N VAL A 386 -8.43 13.51 28.14
CA VAL A 386 -7.76 12.25 27.78
C VAL A 386 -6.46 12.65 27.08
N PRO A 387 -5.29 12.10 27.48
CA PRO A 387 -4.05 12.37 26.78
C PRO A 387 -4.24 12.02 25.32
N GLU A 388 -3.91 12.98 24.47
CA GLU A 388 -4.08 12.84 23.03
C GLU A 388 -2.72 12.70 22.41
N PHE A 389 -2.60 11.73 21.51
CA PHE A 389 -1.35 11.39 20.88
C PHE A 389 -1.50 11.52 19.37
N ASP A 390 -0.41 11.94 18.77
CA ASP A 390 -0.12 11.90 17.35
C ASP A 390 0.96 10.82 17.17
N TYR A 391 0.71 9.91 16.24
CA TYR A 391 1.62 8.86 15.81
C TYR A 391 2.03 9.08 14.36
N GLY A 392 3.27 8.73 14.05
CA GLY A 392 3.67 8.65 12.65
C GLY A 392 2.91 7.54 11.92
N ASP A 393 2.70 7.72 10.63
CA ASP A 393 1.81 6.91 9.82
C ASP A 393 2.51 6.22 8.62
N ALA A 394 3.85 6.29 8.57
CA ALA A 394 4.62 5.50 7.63
C ALA A 394 4.28 3.99 7.79
N PRO A 395 4.46 3.17 6.75
CA PRO A 395 4.02 1.77 6.77
C PRO A 395 4.57 1.01 7.97
N ASP A 396 3.71 0.31 8.71
CA ASP A 396 4.08 -0.68 9.72
C ASP A 396 3.02 -1.77 9.72
N VAL A 397 3.50 -3.00 9.68
CA VAL A 397 2.66 -4.15 9.37
C VAL A 397 2.98 -5.39 10.19
N VAL A 398 4.14 -5.45 10.85
CA VAL A 398 4.51 -6.48 11.84
C VAL A 398 5.29 -5.81 12.95
N ALA A 399 5.30 -6.41 14.14
CA ALA A 399 6.29 -6.03 15.14
C ALA A 399 7.73 -6.16 14.58
N GLY A 400 8.51 -5.08 14.66
CA GLY A 400 9.89 -5.02 14.21
C GLY A 400 10.10 -4.14 12.99
N THR A 401 11.11 -4.47 12.19
CA THR A 401 11.47 -3.67 11.01
C THR A 401 11.83 -4.57 9.86
N THR A 402 11.32 -4.21 8.69
CA THR A 402 11.69 -4.79 7.40
C THR A 402 11.54 -3.73 6.30
N ALA A 403 11.97 -4.01 5.07
CA ALA A 403 11.76 -3.05 3.98
C ALA A 403 10.27 -2.68 3.86
N SER A 404 9.97 -1.38 3.92
CA SER A 404 8.60 -0.82 3.97
C SER A 404 7.80 -1.14 5.25
N ASP A 405 8.48 -1.15 6.40
CA ASP A 405 7.92 -1.45 7.72
C ASP A 405 8.75 -0.73 8.82
N TYR A 406 8.19 0.35 9.39
CA TYR A 406 8.91 1.48 10.00
C TYR A 406 8.70 1.68 11.51
N ASN A 407 8.14 0.71 12.26
CA ASN A 407 7.73 0.84 13.66
C ASN A 407 6.94 2.13 13.90
N THR A 408 5.69 2.16 13.47
CA THR A 408 4.85 3.37 13.48
C THR A 408 3.58 3.12 14.28
N THR A 409 3.14 1.87 14.36
CA THR A 409 2.02 1.47 15.20
C THR A 409 2.32 1.61 16.68
N VAL A 410 1.30 1.90 17.47
CA VAL A 410 1.42 1.92 18.93
C VAL A 410 1.88 0.57 19.51
N LEU A 411 1.50 -0.54 18.89
CA LEU A 411 1.87 -1.91 19.28
C LEU A 411 3.29 -2.30 18.89
N ASP A 412 3.93 -1.54 18.01
CA ASP A 412 5.33 -1.74 17.61
C ASP A 412 6.22 -0.59 18.08
N THR A 413 5.87 0.01 19.21
CA THR A 413 6.61 1.12 19.82
C THR A 413 6.75 2.34 18.92
N GLY A 414 5.74 2.62 18.10
CA GLY A 414 5.65 3.76 17.20
C GLY A 414 6.12 5.07 17.82
N ALA A 415 6.71 5.93 17.00
CA ALA A 415 6.93 7.31 17.41
C ALA A 415 5.58 7.94 17.76
N SER A 416 5.45 8.43 18.98
CA SER A 416 4.23 9.12 19.41
C SER A 416 4.53 10.36 20.24
N HIS A 417 3.70 11.38 20.09
CA HIS A 417 3.84 12.65 20.80
C HIS A 417 2.52 13.05 21.43
N ARG A 418 2.58 13.55 22.66
CA ARG A 418 1.38 14.07 23.32
C ARG A 418 1.05 15.48 22.84
N ILE A 419 -0.09 15.67 22.19
CA ILE A 419 -0.46 16.93 21.53
C ILE A 419 -1.29 17.87 22.42
N ASP A 420 -2.00 17.34 23.42
CA ASP A 420 -2.86 18.13 24.32
C ASP A 420 -2.09 18.89 25.43
N VAL A 421 -0.76 18.84 25.42
CA VAL A 421 0.09 19.58 26.37
C VAL A 421 0.06 21.08 26.06
N PRO A 422 -0.31 21.96 27.02
CA PRO A 422 -0.38 23.40 26.76
C PRO A 422 0.95 24.00 26.30
N GLY A 423 0.98 24.44 25.05
CA GLY A 423 2.18 25.02 24.43
C GLY A 423 3.13 24.00 23.82
N ALA A 424 2.68 22.76 23.59
CA ALA A 424 3.38 21.77 22.79
C ALA A 424 3.85 22.40 21.46
N PRO A 425 5.12 22.23 21.08
CA PRO A 425 5.59 22.68 19.77
C PRO A 425 4.99 21.78 18.70
N ARG A 426 4.72 22.35 17.53
CA ARG A 426 4.38 21.59 16.34
C ARG A 426 5.13 22.17 15.16
N LEU A 427 5.43 21.32 14.21
CA LEU A 427 5.66 21.65 12.83
C LEU A 427 4.36 22.22 12.24
N GLY A 428 4.47 22.86 11.08
CA GLY A 428 3.24 23.10 10.33
C GLY A 428 2.24 24.11 10.91
N ALA A 429 1.01 24.09 10.39
CA ALA A 429 -0.10 24.94 10.82
C ALA A 429 -1.00 24.25 11.86
N CYS A 430 -1.05 22.94 11.86
CA CYS A 430 -1.83 22.10 12.76
C CYS A 430 -1.06 20.83 13.11
N VAL A 431 -1.67 20.05 14.00
CA VAL A 431 -1.34 18.67 14.36
C VAL A 431 -2.69 18.02 14.62
N ASP A 432 -2.91 16.79 14.19
CA ASP A 432 -4.08 16.02 14.58
C ASP A 432 -3.70 14.85 15.49
N GLY A 433 -4.64 13.96 15.81
CA GLY A 433 -4.37 12.91 16.77
C GLY A 433 -5.08 11.66 16.37
N ASP A 434 -4.41 10.53 16.51
CA ASP A 434 -4.86 9.24 16.04
C ASP A 434 -4.66 8.15 17.11
N ASP A 435 -5.03 6.92 16.77
CA ASP A 435 -5.02 5.78 17.68
C ASP A 435 -3.78 4.88 17.55
N GLY A 436 -2.84 5.24 16.69
CA GLY A 436 -1.61 4.53 16.41
C GLY A 436 -1.81 3.31 15.51
N PHE A 437 -2.88 3.24 14.72
CA PHE A 437 -3.19 2.13 13.79
C PHE A 437 -3.42 2.57 12.33
N ASN A 438 -3.24 3.85 12.02
CA ASN A 438 -3.54 4.40 10.69
C ASN A 438 -2.30 4.49 9.80
N GLN A 439 -1.64 3.36 9.47
CA GLN A 439 -0.39 3.39 8.68
C GLN A 439 -0.61 3.18 7.18
N GLY A 440 0.14 3.83 6.30
CA GLY A 440 0.02 3.60 4.85
C GLY A 440 1.23 3.92 3.99
N LEU A 441 1.23 3.42 2.76
CA LEU A 441 2.27 3.70 1.75
C LEU A 441 2.32 5.17 1.29
N GLY A 442 1.28 5.94 1.61
CA GLY A 442 1.17 7.36 1.34
C GLY A 442 1.78 8.24 2.43
N ALA A 443 1.96 7.69 3.65
CA ALA A 443 2.15 8.51 4.86
C ALA A 443 1.15 9.68 4.87
N ASP A 444 -0.14 9.32 4.81
CA ASP A 444 -1.31 10.20 4.67
C ASP A 444 -2.61 9.58 5.23
N ARG A 445 -2.53 8.55 6.08
CA ARG A 445 -3.72 7.74 6.45
C ARG A 445 -4.48 8.32 7.64
N ASP A 446 -3.79 8.90 8.59
CA ASP A 446 -4.34 9.69 9.69
C ASP A 446 -5.08 10.95 9.21
N ASP A 447 -4.66 11.57 8.09
CA ASP A 447 -5.30 12.73 7.44
C ASP A 447 -6.83 12.67 7.28
N SER A 448 -7.36 11.45 7.13
CA SER A 448 -8.77 11.24 6.79
C SER A 448 -9.51 10.43 7.84
N SER A 449 -8.82 10.07 8.91
CA SER A 449 -9.26 9.08 9.89
C SER A 449 -10.42 9.60 10.74
N GLY A 450 -10.51 10.92 10.93
CA GLY A 450 -11.54 11.56 11.74
C GLY A 450 -11.46 11.20 13.23
N TYR A 451 -10.35 10.58 13.65
CA TYR A 451 -10.00 10.33 15.04
C TYR A 451 -9.36 11.59 15.65
N GLY A 452 -9.40 11.70 16.98
CA GLY A 452 -8.81 12.81 17.71
C GLY A 452 -9.36 14.22 17.44
N SER A 453 -8.53 15.19 17.75
CA SER A 453 -8.80 16.60 17.91
C SER A 453 -7.65 17.36 17.26
N VAL A 454 -8.01 18.20 16.28
CA VAL A 454 -7.05 18.95 15.50
C VAL A 454 -6.65 20.23 16.26
N PHE A 455 -5.36 20.37 16.58
CA PHE A 455 -4.81 21.56 17.22
C PHE A 455 -4.16 22.53 16.22
N GLY A 456 -4.99 23.33 15.57
CA GLY A 456 -4.47 24.36 14.67
C GLY A 456 -5.47 24.72 13.59
N SER A 457 -4.97 25.04 12.41
CA SER A 457 -5.81 25.23 11.22
C SER A 457 -5.04 24.80 9.98
N CYS A 458 -5.24 23.53 9.62
CA CYS A 458 -4.71 22.90 8.43
C CYS A 458 -5.36 23.44 7.14
N ALA A 459 -4.69 23.27 6.00
CA ALA A 459 -5.25 23.61 4.68
C ALA A 459 -6.26 22.57 4.19
N SER A 460 -5.94 21.29 4.38
CA SER A 460 -6.81 20.11 4.27
C SER A 460 -7.15 19.66 5.70
N ALA A 461 -8.37 19.21 5.99
CA ALA A 461 -8.70 18.82 7.37
C ALA A 461 -8.08 17.46 7.69
N GLY A 462 -7.21 17.38 8.70
CA GLY A 462 -6.38 16.22 9.01
C GLY A 462 -4.93 16.59 8.77
N ASP A 463 -4.39 16.27 7.59
CA ASP A 463 -3.16 16.79 6.92
C ASP A 463 -2.26 17.67 7.80
N ASP A 464 -1.58 17.03 8.74
CA ASP A 464 -0.56 17.62 9.59
C ASP A 464 0.87 17.43 9.07
N GLU A 465 1.07 16.73 7.95
CA GLU A 465 2.26 16.76 7.10
C GLU A 465 2.54 18.13 6.42
N ASP A 466 2.15 19.25 7.02
CA ASP A 466 2.26 20.59 6.44
C ASP A 466 3.48 21.40 6.93
N GLY A 467 4.30 20.84 7.83
CA GLY A 467 5.46 21.49 8.42
C GLY A 467 6.79 21.36 7.68
N VAL A 468 6.96 20.31 6.87
CA VAL A 468 8.18 20.07 6.10
C VAL A 468 7.92 20.09 4.60
N SER A 469 8.82 20.75 3.87
CA SER A 469 8.86 20.64 2.41
C SER A 469 10.30 20.47 1.91
N PHE A 470 10.48 19.83 0.77
CA PHE A 470 11.79 19.61 0.14
C PHE A 470 11.77 20.08 -1.31
N THR A 471 12.95 20.49 -1.81
CA THR A 471 13.06 21.31 -3.03
C THR A 471 13.26 20.53 -4.33
N GLY A 472 13.14 19.21 -4.30
CA GLY A 472 13.32 18.34 -5.47
C GLY A 472 13.63 16.89 -5.08
N PRO A 473 13.80 16.01 -6.07
CA PRO A 473 14.08 14.59 -5.82
C PRO A 473 15.43 14.39 -5.13
N PHE A 474 15.56 13.32 -4.35
CA PHE A 474 16.79 13.02 -3.61
C PHE A 474 17.76 12.24 -4.49
N VAL A 475 18.80 12.91 -4.99
CA VAL A 475 19.80 12.28 -5.87
C VAL A 475 21.03 11.86 -5.05
N PRO A 476 21.44 10.58 -5.06
CA PRO A 476 22.63 10.11 -4.36
C PRO A 476 23.87 10.98 -4.61
N GLY A 477 24.51 11.46 -3.53
CA GLY A 477 25.69 12.32 -3.58
C GLY A 477 25.43 13.80 -3.85
N VAL A 478 24.19 14.22 -4.07
CA VAL A 478 23.82 15.63 -4.34
C VAL A 478 23.25 16.27 -3.07
N PRO A 479 23.58 17.54 -2.78
CA PRO A 479 22.91 18.29 -1.72
C PRO A 479 21.42 18.51 -2.02
N ASN A 480 20.55 18.18 -1.07
CA ASN A 480 19.15 18.59 -1.04
C ASN A 480 18.88 19.39 0.26
N SER A 481 17.74 20.05 0.35
CA SER A 481 17.37 20.81 1.53
C SER A 481 15.90 20.61 1.91
N PHE A 482 15.69 20.51 3.22
CA PHE A 482 14.38 20.54 3.86
C PHE A 482 14.12 21.95 4.38
N LEU A 483 12.93 22.46 4.12
CA LEU A 483 12.38 23.67 4.70
C LEU A 483 11.43 23.25 5.81
N ILE A 484 11.83 23.51 7.05
CA ILE A 484 11.09 23.06 8.23
C ILE A 484 10.48 24.28 8.91
N THR A 485 9.17 24.26 9.10
CA THR A 485 8.42 25.34 9.75
C THR A 485 7.90 24.82 11.08
N ALA A 486 8.22 25.51 12.18
CA ALA A 486 7.57 25.26 13.46
C ALA A 486 6.56 26.38 13.77
N SER A 487 5.44 26.01 14.36
CA SER A 487 4.44 26.93 14.88
C SER A 487 4.15 26.68 16.37
N ASN A 488 3.35 27.58 16.97
CA ASN A 488 2.99 27.61 18.39
C ASN A 488 4.17 27.85 19.37
N ALA A 489 5.20 27.00 19.37
CA ALA A 489 6.38 27.08 20.21
C ALA A 489 7.65 26.65 19.44
N SER A 490 8.82 26.98 19.98
CA SER A 490 10.08 26.49 19.39
C SER A 490 10.20 24.98 19.57
N CYS A 491 10.60 24.32 18.51
CA CYS A 491 10.71 22.88 18.39
C CYS A 491 12.16 22.41 18.53
N VAL A 492 12.40 21.34 19.28
CA VAL A 492 13.67 20.60 19.27
C VAL A 492 13.49 19.38 18.36
N LEU A 493 13.84 19.56 17.09
CA LEU A 493 13.63 18.57 16.04
C LEU A 493 14.70 17.48 16.04
N ASN A 494 14.25 16.23 15.97
CA ASN A 494 15.05 15.11 15.49
C ASN A 494 14.38 14.57 14.23
N ALA A 495 15.17 14.25 13.20
CA ALA A 495 14.60 13.80 11.94
C ALA A 495 15.49 12.75 11.27
N TRP A 496 14.84 11.83 10.57
CA TRP A 496 15.45 10.69 9.90
C TRP A 496 14.94 10.55 8.48
N VAL A 497 15.78 10.00 7.62
CA VAL A 497 15.41 9.52 6.29
C VAL A 497 16.01 8.13 6.15
N ASP A 498 15.21 7.14 5.77
CA ASP A 498 15.71 5.81 5.47
C ASP A 498 16.33 5.80 4.07
N TRP A 499 17.64 6.03 3.98
CA TRP A 499 18.30 6.09 2.68
C TRP A 499 18.52 4.71 2.07
N ASN A 500 18.58 3.66 2.89
CA ASN A 500 18.91 2.31 2.44
C ASN A 500 17.67 1.45 2.16
N ARG A 501 16.48 1.96 2.51
CA ARG A 501 15.15 1.36 2.30
C ARG A 501 14.94 0.05 3.07
N ASN A 502 15.59 -0.11 4.22
CA ASN A 502 15.50 -1.31 5.03
C ASN A 502 14.40 -1.27 6.10
N GLY A 503 13.66 -0.16 6.21
CA GLY A 503 12.62 0.05 7.23
C GLY A 503 13.11 0.55 8.58
N VAL A 504 14.42 0.72 8.76
CA VAL A 504 15.00 1.08 10.05
C VAL A 504 15.54 2.50 9.99
N PHE A 505 14.91 3.41 10.72
CA PHE A 505 15.42 4.78 10.83
C PHE A 505 16.68 4.86 11.71
N GLY A 506 17.76 5.40 11.16
CA GLY A 506 18.93 5.80 11.93
C GLY A 506 19.91 4.66 12.24
N ASP A 507 19.77 3.52 11.58
CA ASP A 507 20.70 2.40 11.70
C ASP A 507 21.97 2.58 10.85
N SER A 508 21.88 3.45 9.84
CA SER A 508 22.94 3.68 8.87
C SER A 508 23.43 5.12 8.85
N ALA A 509 24.67 5.28 8.35
CA ALA A 509 25.31 6.59 8.31
C ALA A 509 24.57 7.55 7.37
N GLY A 510 24.16 8.69 7.90
CA GLY A 510 23.49 9.76 7.14
C GLY A 510 21.96 9.75 7.23
N GLU A 511 21.37 8.73 7.85
CA GLU A 511 19.91 8.64 8.01
C GLU A 511 19.37 9.63 9.03
N GLN A 512 20.03 9.83 10.17
CA GLN A 512 19.66 10.91 11.08
C GLN A 512 20.09 12.27 10.50
N ILE A 513 19.16 12.95 9.83
CA ILE A 513 19.37 14.23 9.16
C ILE A 513 19.29 15.44 10.11
N ALA A 514 18.64 15.30 11.26
CA ALA A 514 18.66 16.29 12.33
C ALA A 514 18.77 15.62 13.71
N SER A 515 19.59 16.21 14.58
CA SER A 515 19.70 15.80 15.98
C SER A 515 19.60 17.04 16.87
N ASN A 516 18.52 17.12 17.64
CA ASN A 516 18.21 18.23 18.55
C ASN A 516 18.33 19.61 17.90
N LEU A 517 17.87 19.73 16.65
CA LEU A 517 17.89 20.98 15.92
C LEU A 517 16.81 21.91 16.47
N ASN A 518 17.20 23.06 17.00
CA ASN A 518 16.23 24.04 17.48
C ASN A 518 15.62 24.82 16.30
N VAL A 519 14.37 24.52 15.99
CA VAL A 519 13.54 25.23 14.99
C VAL A 519 12.71 26.28 15.74
N ALA A 520 13.01 27.56 15.51
CA ALA A 520 12.26 28.65 16.15
C ALA A 520 10.97 28.96 15.38
N VAL A 521 9.93 29.40 16.08
CA VAL A 521 8.70 29.90 15.45
C VAL A 521 9.02 31.07 14.51
N GLY A 522 8.56 30.98 13.27
CA GLY A 522 8.76 32.02 12.27
C GLY A 522 9.08 31.46 10.88
N PRO A 523 9.95 32.14 10.11
CA PRO A 523 10.33 31.67 8.77
C PRO A 523 10.92 30.25 8.79
N PRO A 524 10.75 29.46 7.72
CA PRO A 524 11.27 28.10 7.64
C PRO A 524 12.78 28.04 7.88
N VAL A 525 13.22 27.05 8.65
CA VAL A 525 14.62 26.69 8.84
C VAL A 525 15.06 25.81 7.68
N LEU A 526 16.17 26.19 7.04
CA LEU A 526 16.77 25.40 5.97
C LEU A 526 17.74 24.36 6.57
N LEU A 527 17.41 23.08 6.43
CA LEU A 527 18.29 21.96 6.76
C LEU A 527 18.85 21.38 5.45
N SER A 528 20.14 21.61 5.19
CA SER A 528 20.80 21.09 4.00
C SER A 528 21.56 19.80 4.32
N GLN A 529 21.32 18.76 3.52
CA GLN A 529 21.98 17.46 3.64
C GLN A 529 22.49 17.00 2.28
N VAL A 530 23.63 16.31 2.28
CA VAL A 530 24.08 15.58 1.09
C VAL A 530 23.46 14.20 1.17
N VAL A 531 22.67 13.82 0.16
CA VAL A 531 22.10 12.47 0.08
C VAL A 531 23.28 11.47 0.06
N PRO A 532 23.29 10.44 0.91
CA PRO A 532 24.37 9.46 0.91
C PRO A 532 24.59 8.84 -0.48
N LEU A 533 25.84 8.57 -0.85
CA LEU A 533 26.16 7.86 -2.10
C LEU A 533 25.67 6.40 -2.09
N THR A 534 25.37 5.88 -0.90
CA THR A 534 24.83 4.53 -0.68
C THR A 534 23.31 4.52 -0.62
N ALA A 535 22.64 5.65 -0.86
CA ALA A 535 21.19 5.70 -0.90
C ALA A 535 20.68 4.79 -2.02
N SER A 536 19.71 3.94 -1.72
CA SER A 536 19.08 3.04 -2.67
C SER A 536 17.96 3.81 -3.39
N PRO A 537 18.00 3.91 -4.74
CA PRO A 537 16.90 4.49 -5.51
C PRO A 537 15.55 3.84 -5.18
N GLY A 538 14.47 4.61 -5.32
CA GLY A 538 13.12 4.14 -5.05
C GLY A 538 12.34 4.99 -4.05
N ARG A 539 11.14 4.53 -3.73
CA ARG A 539 10.33 5.14 -2.67
C ARG A 539 10.93 4.80 -1.31
N SER A 540 11.02 5.82 -0.45
CA SER A 540 11.41 5.67 0.94
C SER A 540 10.60 6.63 1.81
N TYR A 541 10.89 6.66 3.11
CA TYR A 541 10.16 7.45 4.08
C TYR A 541 11.12 8.31 4.90
N ALA A 542 10.60 9.41 5.41
CA ALA A 542 11.28 10.31 6.33
C ALA A 542 10.38 10.56 7.54
N ARG A 543 10.99 10.70 8.71
CA ARG A 543 10.29 10.96 9.97
C ARG A 543 10.82 12.21 10.63
N PHE A 544 9.93 13.12 11.02
CA PHE A 544 10.25 14.36 11.70
C PHE A 544 9.56 14.35 13.06
N ARG A 545 10.36 14.44 14.13
CA ARG A 545 9.85 14.44 15.51
C ARG A 545 10.16 15.74 16.18
N CYS A 546 9.11 16.47 16.51
CA CYS A 546 9.17 17.78 17.12
C CYS A 546 8.76 17.71 18.59
N ALA A 547 9.64 18.10 19.52
CA ALA A 547 9.32 18.10 20.95
C ALA A 547 9.86 19.34 21.67
N SER A 548 9.40 19.61 22.89
CA SER A 548 9.96 20.68 23.73
C SER A 548 11.37 20.36 24.24
N VAL A 549 11.76 19.08 24.21
CA VAL A 549 13.03 18.55 24.67
C VAL A 549 13.75 17.78 23.57
N GLY A 550 15.06 17.67 23.69
CA GLY A 550 15.86 16.82 22.81
C GLY A 550 15.92 15.36 23.27
N GLY A 551 16.51 14.52 22.42
CA GLY A 551 16.80 13.12 22.73
C GLY A 551 15.67 12.14 22.43
N VAL A 552 14.62 12.56 21.72
CA VAL A 552 13.63 11.63 21.16
C VAL A 552 14.28 10.77 20.07
N GLY A 553 14.01 9.46 20.09
CA GLY A 553 14.49 8.50 19.09
C GLY A 553 13.58 8.43 17.87
N PRO A 554 13.86 7.58 16.87
CA PRO A 554 12.96 7.37 15.74
C PRO A 554 11.65 6.65 16.12
N THR A 555 11.62 6.02 17.30
CA THR A 555 10.49 5.28 17.87
C THR A 555 10.24 5.70 19.32
N GLY A 556 9.12 5.25 19.88
CA GLY A 556 8.74 5.43 21.28
C GLY A 556 8.13 6.81 21.61
N PRO A 557 7.59 6.97 22.82
CA PRO A 557 6.80 8.15 23.17
C PRO A 557 7.64 9.39 23.51
N ALA A 558 7.08 10.56 23.24
CA ALA A 558 7.56 11.87 23.68
C ALA A 558 6.53 12.56 24.58
N ALA A 559 7.02 13.37 25.54
CA ALA A 559 6.18 14.02 26.54
C ALA A 559 5.26 15.10 25.96
N ASP A 560 5.65 15.69 24.83
CA ASP A 560 4.85 16.64 24.06
C ASP A 560 5.35 16.74 22.61
N GLY A 561 4.51 17.32 21.76
CA GLY A 561 4.89 17.81 20.43
C GLY A 561 4.18 17.07 19.31
N GLU A 562 4.89 16.72 18.25
CA GLU A 562 4.31 16.11 17.03
C GLU A 562 5.31 15.16 16.31
N VAL A 563 4.77 14.22 15.54
CA VAL A 563 5.40 13.35 14.56
C VAL A 563 4.81 13.68 13.18
N GLU A 564 5.66 13.91 12.17
CA GLU A 564 5.22 13.94 10.78
C GLU A 564 6.03 12.88 10.02
N ASP A 565 5.36 12.04 9.24
CA ASP A 565 6.00 11.08 8.34
C ASP A 565 5.80 11.50 6.88
N TYR A 566 6.79 11.26 6.03
CA TYR A 566 6.73 11.71 4.63
C TYR A 566 7.22 10.62 3.68
N VAL A 567 6.45 10.39 2.63
CA VAL A 567 6.94 9.67 1.46
C VAL A 567 7.95 10.53 0.70
N ILE A 568 9.12 9.95 0.42
CA ILE A 568 10.16 10.57 -0.39
C ILE A 568 10.56 9.70 -1.58
N GLY A 569 11.03 10.35 -2.64
CA GLY A 569 11.62 9.70 -3.81
C GLY A 569 13.13 9.84 -3.86
N ILE A 570 13.84 8.71 -3.77
CA ILE A 570 15.27 8.65 -4.04
C ILE A 570 15.43 8.39 -5.54
N GLN A 571 15.98 9.37 -6.26
CA GLN A 571 16.08 9.33 -7.70
C GLN A 571 17.05 8.24 -8.16
N GLY A 572 16.53 7.37 -9.02
CA GLY A 572 17.30 6.39 -9.77
C GLY A 572 17.68 6.90 -11.15
N ARG A 573 18.33 6.03 -11.91
CA ARG A 573 18.59 6.23 -13.32
C ARG A 573 18.35 4.92 -14.05
N ASP A 574 17.75 5.02 -15.21
CA ASP A 574 17.70 3.95 -16.18
C ASP A 574 18.73 4.25 -17.28
N TYR A 575 19.44 3.22 -17.73
CA TYR A 575 20.50 3.28 -18.73
C TYR A 575 20.25 2.35 -19.90
N ALA A 576 20.53 2.85 -21.10
CA ALA A 576 20.40 2.06 -22.32
C ALA A 576 21.45 0.93 -22.42
N ASP A 577 21.08 -0.19 -23.03
CA ASP A 577 21.82 -1.45 -22.92
C ASP A 577 22.19 -2.16 -24.26
N ALA A 578 21.87 -1.54 -25.39
CA ALA A 578 22.37 -1.97 -26.68
C ALA A 578 23.91 -2.12 -26.66
N PRO A 579 24.51 -2.89 -27.58
CA PRO A 579 25.95 -3.12 -27.59
C PRO A 579 26.76 -1.83 -27.46
N VAL A 580 27.90 -1.90 -26.75
CA VAL A 580 28.76 -0.75 -26.42
C VAL A 580 29.02 0.24 -27.58
N SER A 581 29.02 -0.23 -28.84
CA SER A 581 29.16 0.62 -30.02
C SER A 581 28.07 1.70 -30.15
N TYR A 582 26.86 1.44 -29.65
CA TYR A 582 25.72 2.36 -29.62
C TYR A 582 25.78 3.39 -28.47
N GLY A 583 26.90 3.47 -27.76
CA GLY A 583 27.13 4.51 -26.75
C GLY A 583 26.38 4.26 -25.44
N THR A 584 26.44 3.02 -24.95
CA THR A 584 25.84 2.56 -23.68
C THR A 584 26.85 2.46 -22.52
N ALA A 585 28.12 2.83 -22.75
CA ALA A 585 29.17 2.72 -21.74
C ALA A 585 29.86 4.06 -21.41
N GLY A 586 30.20 4.24 -20.14
CA GLY A 586 31.00 5.37 -19.63
C GLY A 586 30.19 6.66 -19.43
N GLY A 587 30.89 7.76 -19.10
CA GLY A 587 30.27 9.05 -18.68
C GLY A 587 29.50 9.84 -19.76
N GLY A 588 29.14 9.19 -20.87
CA GLY A 588 28.28 9.73 -21.92
C GLY A 588 27.22 8.75 -22.39
N ALA A 589 26.99 7.65 -21.66
CA ALA A 589 25.94 6.68 -21.97
C ALA A 589 24.58 7.36 -22.06
N ALA A 590 23.69 6.85 -22.93
CA ALA A 590 22.28 7.24 -22.86
C ALA A 590 21.70 6.76 -21.53
N ASN A 591 21.07 7.67 -20.80
CA ASN A 591 20.46 7.38 -19.51
C ASN A 591 19.47 8.47 -19.15
N HIS A 592 18.51 8.13 -18.30
CA HIS A 592 17.43 8.99 -17.88
C HIS A 592 17.32 8.98 -16.35
N ALA A 593 17.04 10.14 -15.77
CA ALA A 593 16.79 10.24 -14.34
C ALA A 593 15.34 9.88 -14.02
N ILE A 594 15.12 8.97 -13.05
CA ILE A 594 13.78 8.52 -12.66
C ILE A 594 13.43 9.06 -11.27
N ASP A 595 12.38 9.87 -11.20
CA ASP A 595 11.76 10.24 -9.93
C ASP A 595 10.65 9.24 -9.59
N PRO A 596 10.81 8.39 -8.56
CA PRO A 596 9.83 7.34 -8.26
C PRO A 596 8.45 7.85 -7.80
N LEU A 597 8.33 9.14 -7.48
CA LEU A 597 7.03 9.74 -7.12
C LEU A 597 6.32 10.40 -8.31
N ASP A 598 7.03 10.63 -9.42
CA ASP A 598 6.50 11.28 -10.64
C ASP A 598 7.14 10.70 -11.91
N ALA A 599 7.31 9.37 -11.94
CA ALA A 599 8.00 8.71 -13.04
C ALA A 599 7.20 8.81 -14.34
N VAL A 600 7.91 9.02 -15.44
CA VAL A 600 7.38 8.96 -16.81
C VAL A 600 8.21 7.92 -17.52
N TYR A 601 7.56 6.94 -18.13
CA TYR A 601 8.19 5.76 -18.71
C TYR A 601 7.34 5.28 -19.89
N LEU A 602 7.90 4.37 -20.66
CA LEU A 602 7.35 3.63 -21.76
C LEU A 602 6.77 2.33 -21.19
N GLY A 603 5.68 1.85 -21.81
CA GLY A 603 5.04 0.60 -21.39
C GLY A 603 4.57 0.56 -19.93
N ALA A 604 4.92 -0.48 -19.18
CA ALA A 604 4.30 -0.79 -17.87
C ALA A 604 5.20 -0.59 -16.64
N CYS A 605 6.52 -0.51 -16.79
CA CYS A 605 7.42 -0.07 -15.73
C CYS A 605 8.72 0.50 -16.28
N VAL A 606 9.56 1.02 -15.39
CA VAL A 606 10.95 1.42 -15.62
C VAL A 606 11.76 0.98 -14.41
N ASP A 607 12.97 0.46 -14.58
CA ASP A 607 13.83 0.07 -13.46
C ASP A 607 14.94 1.09 -13.15
N PHE A 608 15.81 0.74 -12.20
CA PHE A 608 16.97 1.58 -11.85
C PHE A 608 18.26 0.77 -11.79
N GLU A 609 19.31 1.27 -12.44
CA GLU A 609 20.60 0.62 -12.49
C GLU A 609 21.74 1.62 -12.27
N THR A 610 22.91 1.04 -11.96
CA THR A 610 24.13 1.84 -11.80
C THR A 610 24.87 2.05 -13.11
N ASP A 611 24.58 1.23 -14.12
CA ASP A 611 25.08 1.26 -15.50
C ASP A 611 24.17 0.44 -16.42
N GLY A 612 24.17 0.71 -17.73
CA GLY A 612 23.26 0.05 -18.69
C GLY A 612 23.75 -1.28 -19.23
N GLN A 613 24.43 -2.07 -18.41
CA GLN A 613 24.75 -3.50 -18.61
C GLN A 613 24.76 -4.06 -20.06
N PRO A 614 25.58 -3.53 -21.00
CA PRO A 614 25.23 -3.64 -22.40
C PRO A 614 25.50 -5.04 -22.97
N ASN A 615 24.51 -5.59 -23.69
CA ASN A 615 24.58 -6.95 -24.21
C ASN A 615 24.24 -7.02 -25.72
N ALA A 616 24.23 -8.23 -26.30
CA ALA A 616 23.97 -8.43 -27.75
C ALA A 616 22.49 -8.63 -28.10
N ALA A 617 21.64 -8.73 -27.09
CA ALA A 617 20.20 -8.86 -27.21
C ALA A 617 19.47 -7.53 -26.95
N ALA A 618 20.13 -6.54 -26.32
CA ALA A 618 19.50 -5.41 -25.64
C ALA A 618 18.49 -5.94 -24.61
N THR A 619 19.03 -6.65 -23.60
CA THR A 619 18.25 -7.32 -22.54
C THR A 619 19.06 -7.41 -21.21
N GLY A 620 20.02 -6.50 -21.03
CA GLY A 620 21.11 -6.61 -20.06
C GLY A 620 20.69 -6.20 -18.66
N ASP A 621 19.72 -5.30 -18.59
CA ASP A 621 19.11 -4.65 -17.44
C ASP A 621 17.96 -5.50 -16.91
N ASP A 622 17.20 -6.14 -17.80
CA ASP A 622 15.83 -6.70 -17.64
C ASP A 622 15.69 -7.74 -16.52
N LEU A 623 16.79 -8.18 -15.88
CA LEU A 623 16.82 -9.24 -14.87
C LEU A 623 17.81 -8.98 -13.73
N SER A 624 18.12 -7.72 -13.47
CA SER A 624 19.03 -7.38 -12.38
C SER A 624 18.33 -7.54 -11.03
N ALA A 625 18.53 -8.70 -10.38
CA ALA A 625 18.10 -8.92 -9.00
C ALA A 625 18.59 -7.76 -8.10
N GLY A 626 17.66 -6.91 -7.65
CA GLY A 626 17.95 -5.75 -6.81
C GLY A 626 17.89 -4.37 -7.50
N SER A 627 17.49 -4.26 -8.78
CA SER A 627 16.96 -3.00 -9.31
C SER A 627 15.52 -2.83 -8.79
N ASP A 628 15.33 -1.80 -7.98
CA ASP A 628 13.97 -1.33 -7.66
C ASP A 628 13.36 -0.69 -8.92
N ARG A 629 12.04 -0.66 -9.03
CA ARG A 629 11.37 -0.20 -10.27
C ARG A 629 10.15 0.65 -9.97
N VAL A 630 9.73 1.45 -10.94
CA VAL A 630 8.46 2.18 -10.90
C VAL A 630 7.51 1.57 -11.91
N GLY A 631 6.41 0.99 -11.43
CA GLY A 631 5.46 0.28 -12.27
C GLY A 631 5.56 -1.23 -12.09
N LEU A 632 4.78 -1.97 -12.87
CA LEU A 632 4.63 -3.42 -12.73
C LEU A 632 4.91 -4.09 -14.08
N CYS A 633 6.18 -4.39 -14.33
CA CYS A 633 6.64 -5.15 -15.49
C CYS A 633 7.84 -6.01 -15.10
N LEU A 634 8.16 -7.00 -15.93
CA LEU A 634 9.27 -7.93 -15.71
C LEU A 634 10.54 -7.47 -16.39
N ASP A 635 10.34 -6.81 -17.52
CA ASP A 635 11.27 -6.34 -18.53
C ASP A 635 10.71 -4.99 -18.96
N ASP A 636 11.49 -3.92 -18.81
CA ASP A 636 11.11 -2.54 -19.12
C ASP A 636 11.27 -2.20 -20.62
N GLU A 637 11.80 -3.10 -21.46
CA GLU A 637 11.66 -3.06 -22.92
C GLU A 637 10.24 -3.46 -23.40
N ASP A 638 9.20 -2.94 -22.76
CA ASP A 638 7.81 -3.32 -23.01
C ASP A 638 6.96 -2.21 -23.67
N GLY A 639 7.51 -1.02 -23.84
CA GLY A 639 6.80 0.14 -24.35
C GLY A 639 6.71 0.28 -25.86
N VAL A 640 7.55 -0.41 -26.64
CA VAL A 640 7.60 -0.26 -28.10
C VAL A 640 7.29 -1.55 -28.83
N SER A 641 6.41 -1.46 -29.83
CA SER A 641 6.14 -2.59 -30.73
C SER A 641 6.10 -2.19 -32.20
N PHE A 642 6.73 -3.01 -33.03
CA PHE A 642 6.70 -2.87 -34.49
C PHE A 642 5.64 -3.84 -35.08
N PRO A 643 4.47 -3.35 -35.54
CA PRO A 643 3.38 -4.19 -36.04
C PRO A 643 3.68 -4.85 -37.41
N GLY A 644 4.80 -4.50 -38.05
CA GLY A 644 5.17 -5.03 -39.35
C GLY A 644 6.65 -4.80 -39.66
N PRO A 645 7.16 -5.41 -40.74
CA PRO A 645 8.58 -5.32 -41.09
C PRO A 645 8.99 -3.90 -41.49
N ILE A 646 10.19 -3.50 -41.07
CA ILE A 646 10.84 -2.25 -41.49
C ILE A 646 11.49 -2.49 -42.86
N ALA A 647 10.94 -1.91 -43.92
CA ALA A 647 11.39 -2.12 -45.30
C ALA A 647 11.97 -0.84 -45.92
N ALA A 648 13.12 -0.96 -46.60
CA ALA A 648 13.75 0.16 -47.29
C ALA A 648 12.80 0.86 -48.29
N CYS A 649 12.93 2.18 -48.42
CA CYS A 649 12.06 3.03 -49.27
C CYS A 649 10.56 2.96 -48.92
N SER A 650 10.20 2.68 -47.66
CA SER A 650 8.80 2.65 -47.21
C SER A 650 8.61 3.44 -45.93
N ASN A 651 7.35 3.64 -45.51
CA ASN A 651 7.06 4.10 -44.16
C ASN A 651 6.80 2.87 -43.29
N ALA A 652 7.53 2.76 -42.19
CA ALA A 652 7.27 1.78 -41.14
C ALA A 652 6.31 2.37 -40.10
N ALA A 653 5.50 1.52 -39.50
CA ALA A 653 4.66 1.85 -38.36
C ALA A 653 5.33 1.36 -37.07
N VAL A 654 5.06 2.05 -35.97
CA VAL A 654 5.50 1.68 -34.62
C VAL A 654 4.45 2.15 -33.62
N THR A 655 4.17 1.31 -32.63
CA THR A 655 3.33 1.68 -31.50
C THR A 655 4.25 1.94 -30.32
N VAL A 656 4.13 3.11 -29.71
CA VAL A 656 4.88 3.49 -28.50
C VAL A 656 3.90 3.79 -27.38
N THR A 657 3.91 2.99 -26.33
CA THR A 657 3.08 3.16 -25.14
C THR A 657 3.85 4.03 -24.15
N ALA A 658 3.25 5.12 -23.68
CA ALA A 658 3.85 5.97 -22.66
C ALA A 658 2.94 6.04 -21.43
N SER A 659 3.49 6.05 -20.23
CA SER A 659 2.73 6.12 -18.99
C SER A 659 2.05 7.49 -18.79
N ALA A 660 2.61 8.54 -19.38
CA ALA A 660 2.10 9.91 -19.28
C ALA A 660 2.29 10.72 -20.58
N LEU A 661 1.82 11.97 -20.58
CA LEU A 661 2.14 12.92 -21.64
C LEU A 661 3.65 13.18 -21.65
N ALA A 662 4.30 12.94 -22.79
CA ALA A 662 5.75 12.88 -22.88
C ALA A 662 6.31 13.36 -24.24
N ARG A 663 7.64 13.38 -24.36
CA ARG A 663 8.38 13.61 -25.60
C ARG A 663 9.30 12.44 -25.88
N LEU A 664 9.28 11.96 -27.13
CA LEU A 664 10.07 10.85 -27.61
C LEU A 664 11.13 11.31 -28.62
N ASP A 665 12.36 10.93 -28.36
CA ASP A 665 13.46 10.90 -29.33
C ASP A 665 13.77 9.44 -29.63
N ALA A 666 13.79 9.05 -30.89
CA ALA A 666 14.04 7.64 -31.23
C ALA A 666 14.96 7.49 -32.44
N PHE A 667 15.73 6.41 -32.42
CA PHE A 667 16.82 6.14 -33.34
C PHE A 667 16.73 4.72 -33.87
N VAL A 668 17.09 4.51 -35.14
CA VAL A 668 17.23 3.18 -35.76
C VAL A 668 18.50 3.18 -36.59
N ASP A 669 19.40 2.23 -36.35
CA ASP A 669 20.60 2.02 -37.16
C ASP A 669 20.18 1.35 -38.47
N PHE A 670 19.84 2.16 -39.47
CA PHE A 670 19.36 1.66 -40.74
C PHE A 670 20.48 1.05 -41.59
N ASN A 671 21.73 1.48 -41.40
CA ASN A 671 22.84 1.05 -42.24
C ASN A 671 23.60 -0.18 -41.66
N ALA A 672 23.27 -0.57 -40.43
CA ALA A 672 23.85 -1.64 -39.62
C ALA A 672 25.36 -1.48 -39.39
N ASP A 673 25.84 -0.27 -39.14
CA ASP A 673 27.25 0.04 -38.90
C ASP A 673 27.65 0.13 -37.42
N GLY A 674 26.68 0.03 -36.51
CA GLY A 674 26.91 -0.06 -35.08
C GLY A 674 26.81 1.26 -34.33
N ASP A 675 26.27 2.32 -34.94
CA ASP A 675 25.92 3.57 -34.26
C ASP A 675 24.60 4.20 -34.77
N PHE A 676 24.20 5.33 -34.17
CA PHE A 676 22.96 6.06 -34.50
C PHE A 676 23.26 7.48 -35.05
N GLY A 677 24.51 7.71 -35.46
CA GLY A 677 25.04 9.03 -35.76
C GLY A 677 24.73 9.49 -37.19
N ASP A 678 24.14 8.64 -38.01
CA ASP A 678 24.04 8.89 -39.45
C ASP A 678 22.79 9.69 -39.86
N PRO A 679 22.85 10.45 -40.98
CA PRO A 679 21.71 11.18 -41.48
C PRO A 679 20.52 10.27 -41.82
N GLY A 680 19.42 10.44 -41.09
CA GLY A 680 18.17 9.71 -41.30
C GLY A 680 17.90 8.60 -40.28
N GLU A 681 18.80 8.39 -39.31
CA GLU A 681 18.63 7.38 -38.25
C GLU A 681 17.82 7.87 -37.07
N GLN A 682 17.77 9.17 -36.82
CA GLN A 682 16.81 9.74 -35.88
C GLN A 682 15.41 9.75 -36.52
N ILE A 683 14.56 8.81 -36.10
CA ILE A 683 13.20 8.62 -36.64
C ILE A 683 12.18 9.53 -35.95
N PHE A 684 12.41 9.89 -34.69
CA PHE A 684 11.62 10.87 -33.95
C PHE A 684 12.54 11.86 -33.24
N ALA A 685 12.19 13.15 -33.33
CA ALA A 685 12.93 14.26 -32.73
C ALA A 685 11.97 15.11 -31.89
N GLY A 686 11.91 14.83 -30.59
CA GLY A 686 11.00 15.47 -29.63
C GLY A 686 9.51 15.23 -29.96
N GLN A 687 9.16 14.06 -30.47
CA GLN A 687 7.80 13.66 -30.84
C GLN A 687 6.91 13.66 -29.60
N THR A 688 5.84 14.45 -29.58
CA THR A 688 4.90 14.43 -28.46
C THR A 688 4.11 13.13 -28.44
N LEU A 689 4.08 12.49 -27.28
CA LEU A 689 3.27 11.31 -26.99
C LEU A 689 2.15 11.68 -26.02
N ALA A 690 0.97 11.11 -26.23
CA ALA A 690 -0.07 11.06 -25.20
C ALA A 690 0.18 9.86 -24.28
N ALA A 691 -0.41 9.89 -23.07
CA ALA A 691 -0.46 8.71 -22.22
C ALA A 691 -1.22 7.56 -22.92
N GLY A 692 -0.75 6.33 -22.74
CA GLY A 692 -1.19 5.14 -23.46
C GLY A 692 -0.47 4.93 -24.79
N ALA A 693 -1.04 4.09 -25.64
CA ALA A 693 -0.46 3.69 -26.92
C ALA A 693 -0.52 4.81 -27.98
N ASN A 694 0.62 5.10 -28.61
CA ASN A 694 0.78 6.08 -29.67
C ASN A 694 1.14 5.36 -30.97
N ALA A 695 0.24 5.36 -31.95
CA ALA A 695 0.51 4.84 -33.28
C ALA A 695 1.27 5.89 -34.11
N LEU A 696 2.55 5.65 -34.36
CA LEU A 696 3.45 6.54 -35.08
C LEU A 696 3.94 5.88 -36.37
N SER A 697 4.54 6.71 -37.24
CA SER A 697 5.17 6.21 -38.47
C SER A 697 6.40 7.03 -38.81
N PHE A 698 7.41 6.36 -39.37
CA PHE A 698 8.67 6.99 -39.80
C PHE A 698 9.08 6.47 -41.18
N ALA A 699 9.88 7.27 -41.88
CA ALA A 699 10.39 6.91 -43.21
C ALA A 699 11.67 6.07 -43.09
N VAL A 700 11.72 4.95 -43.81
CA VAL A 700 12.90 4.08 -43.89
C VAL A 700 13.75 4.48 -45.10
N PRO A 701 15.04 4.81 -44.90
CA PRO A 701 15.93 5.16 -46.00
C PRO A 701 16.02 4.06 -47.07
N CYS A 702 16.16 4.47 -48.33
CA CYS A 702 16.30 3.54 -49.45
C CYS A 702 17.61 2.74 -49.45
N ASN A 703 18.61 3.23 -48.70
CA ASN A 703 19.91 2.60 -48.50
C ASN A 703 19.96 1.76 -47.20
N ALA A 704 18.83 1.55 -46.52
CA ALA A 704 18.79 0.69 -45.34
C ALA A 704 19.30 -0.72 -45.67
N ALA A 705 20.15 -1.24 -44.81
CA ALA A 705 20.76 -2.55 -44.93
C ALA A 705 19.74 -3.65 -44.62
N ALA A 706 19.87 -4.79 -45.29
CA ALA A 706 19.11 -5.99 -44.94
C ALA A 706 19.86 -6.75 -43.83
N ALA A 707 19.63 -6.37 -42.58
CA ALA A 707 20.28 -6.94 -41.40
C ALA A 707 19.36 -6.88 -40.16
N VAL A 708 19.74 -7.59 -39.09
CA VAL A 708 19.26 -7.32 -37.73
C VAL A 708 20.13 -6.20 -37.18
N THR A 709 19.52 -5.19 -36.60
CA THR A 709 20.16 -3.95 -36.16
C THR A 709 19.56 -3.53 -34.83
N TYR A 710 19.78 -2.31 -34.35
CA TYR A 710 19.22 -1.85 -33.08
C TYR A 710 18.40 -0.57 -33.26
N SER A 711 17.54 -0.30 -32.28
CA SER A 711 16.83 0.95 -32.15
C SER A 711 16.79 1.38 -30.70
N ARG A 712 16.75 2.69 -30.46
CA ARG A 712 16.71 3.29 -29.13
C ARG A 712 15.53 4.23 -29.02
N PHE A 713 14.79 4.16 -27.92
CA PHE A 713 13.65 5.01 -27.62
C PHE A 713 13.90 5.76 -26.32
N ARG A 714 14.04 7.08 -26.43
CA ARG A 714 14.34 7.96 -25.30
C ARG A 714 13.13 8.83 -25.00
N LEU A 715 12.45 8.53 -23.91
CA LEU A 715 11.29 9.26 -23.42
C LEU A 715 11.72 10.35 -22.45
N THR A 716 11.07 11.51 -22.47
CA THR A 716 11.24 12.57 -21.46
C THR A 716 9.88 13.13 -21.07
N ARG A 717 9.78 13.73 -19.87
CA ARG A 717 8.54 14.37 -19.43
C ARG A 717 8.12 15.48 -20.41
N SER A 718 6.81 15.65 -20.60
CA SER A 718 6.31 16.75 -21.41
C SER A 718 6.77 18.11 -20.86
N GLY A 719 7.31 18.95 -21.74
CA GLY A 719 7.81 20.28 -21.39
C GLY A 719 9.32 20.38 -21.26
N THR A 720 10.05 19.26 -21.20
CA THR A 720 11.52 19.26 -21.26
C THR A 720 11.99 19.89 -22.58
N PRO A 721 12.79 20.99 -22.55
CA PRO A 721 13.25 21.65 -23.76
C PRO A 721 14.42 20.89 -24.40
N GLY A 722 14.28 20.50 -25.67
CA GLY A 722 15.39 19.92 -26.43
C GLY A 722 14.96 18.78 -27.34
N VAL A 723 15.92 18.29 -28.10
CA VAL A 723 15.88 17.03 -28.85
C VAL A 723 17.08 16.27 -28.31
N LEU A 724 16.85 15.09 -27.72
CA LEU A 724 17.93 14.26 -27.22
C LEU A 724 18.72 13.67 -28.39
N GLY A 725 20.01 13.42 -28.18
CA GLY A 725 20.82 12.61 -29.07
C GLY A 725 20.68 11.12 -28.74
N PRO A 726 21.36 10.23 -29.48
CA PRO A 726 21.36 8.81 -29.16
C PRO A 726 22.14 8.49 -27.87
N THR A 727 22.94 9.42 -27.36
CA THR A 727 23.76 9.27 -26.15
C THR A 727 23.56 10.45 -25.20
N GLY A 728 24.05 10.34 -23.96
CA GLY A 728 24.08 11.41 -22.98
C GLY A 728 22.88 11.43 -22.02
N ASP A 729 22.98 12.29 -21.01
CA ASP A 729 22.07 12.40 -19.88
C ASP A 729 20.72 13.06 -20.24
N ALA A 730 19.64 12.55 -19.67
CA ALA A 730 18.31 13.15 -19.66
C ALA A 730 17.81 13.35 -18.21
N ASP A 731 17.05 14.43 -17.98
CA ASP A 731 16.62 14.87 -16.66
C ASP A 731 15.35 14.18 -16.14
N SER A 732 14.72 13.36 -16.98
CA SER A 732 13.45 12.68 -16.74
C SER A 732 13.21 11.62 -17.81
N GLY A 733 12.24 10.74 -17.58
CA GLY A 733 11.79 9.79 -18.59
C GLY A 733 12.59 8.50 -18.55
N GLU A 734 12.71 7.80 -19.67
CA GLU A 734 13.34 6.47 -19.74
C GLU A 734 14.07 6.28 -21.07
N VAL A 735 14.96 5.29 -21.15
CA VAL A 735 15.57 4.79 -22.38
C VAL A 735 15.46 3.27 -22.55
N GLU A 736 14.65 2.83 -23.51
CA GLU A 736 14.61 1.42 -23.92
C GLU A 736 15.44 1.19 -25.19
N ASP A 737 16.07 0.02 -25.30
CA ASP A 737 16.78 -0.45 -26.49
C ASP A 737 16.17 -1.74 -27.08
N TYR A 738 16.12 -1.84 -28.41
CA TYR A 738 15.50 -2.99 -29.11
C TYR A 738 16.37 -3.50 -30.25
N ARG A 739 16.18 -4.77 -30.61
CA ARG A 739 16.95 -5.50 -31.65
C ARG A 739 16.14 -6.04 -32.84
#